data_AF-A5EW86-F1
#
_entry.id   AF-A5EW86-F1
#
_cell.length_a   1.000
_cell.length_b   1.000
_cell.length_c   1.000
_cell.angle_alpha   90.00
_cell.angle_beta   90.00
_cell.angle_gamma   90.00
#
_symmetry.space_group_name_H-M   'P 1'
#
loop_
_entity.id
_entity.type
_entity.pdbx_description
1 polymer ?
#
loop_
_entity_poly.entity_id
_entity_poly.type
_entity_poly.pdbx_seq_one_letter_code
_entity_poly.pdbx_strand_id
1 'polypeptide(L)'
;MKRMLINATQQEELRVALVDGQQLYDLDIETLYSAQKKANIYTGTITRIEPSLEAVFVDYGSTRHGFLPFKEIAKEYLAEPHDGADKSNIKDLLSVGQKVLVQIEKEERGNKGAALTTYVSLAGRFLVLMPNNPHAGGVSRRIQGDERKELKDYLEQLGVPEEMGVIIRTAGVGRSIEELQWDLDFLRQVWDAITAAYHNTASQKLIYQESNIIVRALRDYLRPDVGQILIDDEQVYQQAMDFMNLVMPSSINKLKLYQDPTPLFTRYQIEGQIETAYQRNVKLPSGGELVIDYTEALVSIDINSSKSTKGCDIEETAYQTNLEAADEIARQMRLRDFGGLIVIDFIDMDVSRNRKDVEQRLIDATKIDRARIQIGRISRFGLLEMSRQRLRASIDEASHQVCPRCKGQGSIRGIQSQALSLLRLIEEEAMKDRTRRITGELPVDIATFLLNEKRSVIQSIEKRNHVDIVLTINPHLHSPDYFIERFRDDEMNEEMSAVPSYRLVNHQHNSEEMPILRPKDDRVEAPVVSSIMPQTPVPQAKGGAAVVKSGLSALFSKVVALFKEGHNGHTVDAVLHKKEEKQTINESVTPTSKNVHHEETAQPVREKPIVTPAPEASTVQTHESTPANGANVKRKEKSDDHDKHHAKPTPKAAKMENDDEVNPSLEELLHPVESKNGREVRKGRPRDVHAVRGQGKAPETMPDFEQSSDELKRTETVAHHDVKNERISDNKSPEVNAETVLTENNATLVPPKVHQAPGLVAFLETENAPISADEDDIDEPQSMQEHDDASSEQAEILETALSEKEQETIGEPLPVPVKKEQESVAEIAPAEKEQESVAETAPAEKEQKTVAETASEKVSHIHAVTKLGQSIWYDNIDRALLQSGTLQRLIEEDDLRGITSNPAIFQKAFSRTRDYDAALSAWLEHHEGDAQAAFYALAIEDIQQACDLMQPVFEKTNGTDGMVSLEVSPHLAHDAPATVAEALSLQQRVARQNLMIKIPATDAGCAALTELTAQGINVNMTLLFSLAQYQRVLEAYIDGLKRRVENGQTIDSIRSVASFFVSRVDTAIDALLDDAHAHLRGRTAVANAQAAYLYYLERISHDDWIELQQKGAAVQRLLWASTSTKNPNYADTRYIDMLIGADTVNTVPPETYAAFKDHGRVSATLLKNIEQAQQTLRNIEDAGIDLDAVTRQLTLDGIAQFERAFTELLQTLTDKIQTLKPHANDITGENHV
;
A
#
# COMPACT_ATOMS: atom_id res chain seq x y z
N MET A 1 -21.91 4.31 32.72
CA MET A 1 -21.88 5.72 32.26
C MET A 1 -21.33 5.74 30.85
N LYS A 2 -22.08 6.30 29.90
CA LYS A 2 -21.69 6.32 28.49
C LYS A 2 -20.68 7.41 28.18
N ARG A 3 -19.73 7.07 27.31
CA ARG A 3 -18.69 7.97 26.78
C ARG A 3 -18.55 7.79 25.28
N MET A 4 -18.16 8.87 24.63
CA MET A 4 -17.57 8.86 23.29
C MET A 4 -16.06 9.03 23.47
N LEU A 5 -15.27 8.12 22.91
CA LEU A 5 -13.81 8.17 22.93
C LEU A 5 -13.33 8.31 21.48
N ILE A 6 -12.53 9.33 21.20
CA ILE A 6 -11.95 9.59 19.88
C ILE A 6 -10.43 9.45 19.99
N ASN A 7 -9.89 8.46 19.31
CA ASN A 7 -8.46 8.22 19.20
C ASN A 7 -8.00 8.70 17.80
N ALA A 8 -7.12 9.69 17.80
CA ALA A 8 -6.63 10.36 16.59
C ALA A 8 -5.10 10.60 16.63
N THR A 9 -4.39 9.89 17.53
CA THR A 9 -2.94 9.99 17.70
C THR A 9 -2.14 9.46 16.51
N GLN A 10 -2.75 8.67 15.63
CA GLN A 10 -2.17 8.21 14.36
C GLN A 10 -2.95 8.90 13.23
N GLN A 11 -2.26 9.43 12.22
CA GLN A 11 -2.94 10.17 11.15
C GLN A 11 -3.60 9.23 10.13
N GLU A 12 -3.09 8.00 10.04
CA GLU A 12 -3.51 6.94 9.13
C GLU A 12 -4.92 6.40 9.42
N GLU A 13 -5.34 6.44 10.69
CA GLU A 13 -6.56 5.81 11.20
C GLU A 13 -7.18 6.63 12.36
N LEU A 14 -8.35 7.21 12.12
CA LEU A 14 -9.13 7.90 13.16
C LEU A 14 -10.24 6.97 13.66
N ARG A 15 -10.22 6.67 14.97
CA ARG A 15 -11.10 5.69 15.61
C ARG A 15 -12.05 6.36 16.60
N VAL A 16 -13.35 6.12 16.48
CA VAL A 16 -14.39 6.60 17.40
C VAL A 16 -15.11 5.42 18.06
N ALA A 17 -14.95 5.28 19.38
CA ALA A 17 -15.56 4.23 20.17
C ALA A 17 -16.69 4.76 21.06
N LEU A 18 -17.82 4.07 21.09
CA LEU A 18 -18.91 4.32 22.04
C LEU A 18 -18.92 3.24 23.12
N VAL A 19 -18.78 3.67 24.37
CA VAL A 19 -18.50 2.81 25.53
C VAL A 19 -19.49 3.09 26.65
N ASP A 20 -20.07 2.07 27.28
CA ASP A 20 -20.77 2.22 28.56
C ASP A 20 -19.94 1.62 29.69
N GLY A 21 -19.41 2.48 30.56
CA GLY A 21 -18.44 2.09 31.60
C GLY A 21 -17.10 1.70 30.98
N GLN A 22 -16.98 0.42 30.61
CA GLN A 22 -15.85 -0.21 29.92
C GLN A 22 -16.30 -1.14 28.77
N GLN A 23 -17.61 -1.29 28.51
CA GLN A 23 -18.13 -2.16 27.47
C GLN A 23 -18.30 -1.39 26.15
N LEU A 24 -17.57 -1.82 25.12
CA LEU A 24 -17.63 -1.26 23.76
C LEU A 24 -18.89 -1.76 23.04
N TYR A 25 -19.80 -0.84 22.70
CA TYR A 25 -21.10 -1.18 22.09
C TYR A 25 -21.29 -0.70 20.65
N ASP A 26 -20.49 0.26 20.19
CA ASP A 26 -20.44 0.77 18.80
C ASP A 26 -19.02 1.26 18.48
N LEU A 27 -18.63 1.21 17.21
CA LEU A 27 -17.29 1.56 16.74
C LEU A 27 -17.37 2.18 15.33
N ASP A 28 -16.54 3.18 15.09
CA ASP A 28 -16.36 3.83 13.78
C ASP A 28 -14.85 4.00 13.53
N ILE A 29 -14.42 3.71 12.32
CA ILE A 29 -13.01 3.76 11.89
C ILE A 29 -12.99 4.38 10.50
N GLU A 30 -12.20 5.44 10.31
CA GLU A 30 -11.93 6.04 9.00
C GLU A 30 -10.41 6.10 8.80
N THR A 31 -9.91 5.41 7.77
CA THR A 31 -8.51 5.46 7.37
C THR A 31 -8.30 6.43 6.21
N LEU A 32 -7.11 7.02 6.09
CA LEU A 32 -6.80 7.99 5.02
C LEU A 32 -7.10 7.45 3.61
N TYR A 33 -6.89 6.16 3.40
CA TYR A 33 -7.07 5.48 2.12
C TYR A 33 -8.51 5.00 1.85
N SER A 34 -9.40 5.10 2.85
CA SER A 34 -10.81 4.69 2.75
C SER A 34 -11.77 5.76 3.32
N ALA A 35 -11.43 7.03 3.15
CA ALA A 35 -12.29 8.15 3.52
C ALA A 35 -13.67 8.02 2.85
N GLN A 36 -14.74 8.14 3.64
CA GLN A 36 -16.09 7.84 3.19
C GLN A 36 -16.56 8.85 2.11
N LYS A 37 -16.90 8.34 0.91
CA LYS A 37 -17.38 9.16 -0.22
C LYS A 37 -18.90 9.30 -0.26
N LYS A 38 -19.62 8.49 0.52
CA LYS A 38 -21.07 8.57 0.68
C LYS A 38 -21.53 9.97 1.09
N ALA A 39 -22.65 10.43 0.53
CA ALA A 39 -23.24 11.76 0.72
C ALA A 39 -22.41 12.95 0.18
N ASN A 40 -21.18 12.74 -0.33
CA ASN A 40 -20.50 13.74 -1.16
C ASN A 40 -21.34 14.10 -2.39
N ILE A 41 -21.21 15.36 -2.83
CA ILE A 41 -21.96 15.95 -3.95
C ILE A 41 -20.96 16.42 -5.01
N TYR A 42 -21.17 15.98 -6.24
CA TYR A 42 -20.31 16.24 -7.39
C TYR A 42 -21.07 16.93 -8.52
N THR A 43 -20.36 17.67 -9.37
CA THR A 43 -20.82 17.96 -10.74
C THR A 43 -20.56 16.72 -11.60
N GLY A 44 -21.59 16.24 -12.29
CA GLY A 44 -21.50 15.09 -13.18
C GLY A 44 -21.96 15.38 -14.59
N THR A 45 -21.53 14.57 -15.55
CA THR A 45 -21.92 14.61 -16.96
C THR A 45 -22.59 13.30 -17.35
N ILE A 46 -23.77 13.35 -17.97
CA ILE A 46 -24.43 12.15 -18.51
C ILE A 46 -23.60 11.61 -19.69
N THR A 47 -23.01 10.42 -19.52
CA THR A 47 -22.17 9.76 -20.53
C THR A 47 -22.96 8.83 -21.45
N ARG A 48 -24.00 8.17 -20.91
CA ARG A 48 -24.87 7.24 -21.65
C ARG A 48 -26.21 7.13 -20.96
N ILE A 49 -27.29 7.14 -21.74
CA ILE A 49 -28.65 6.77 -21.30
C ILE A 49 -28.82 5.27 -21.56
N GLU A 50 -29.29 4.49 -20.58
CA GLU A 50 -29.52 3.04 -20.72
C GLU A 50 -31.01 2.70 -20.53
N PRO A 51 -31.80 2.67 -21.63
CA PRO A 51 -33.23 2.42 -21.61
C PRO A 51 -33.65 1.17 -20.84
N SER A 52 -32.87 0.09 -20.95
CA SER A 52 -33.17 -1.25 -20.40
C SER A 52 -32.93 -1.35 -18.89
N LEU A 53 -32.26 -0.37 -18.28
CA LEU A 53 -31.98 -0.33 -16.84
C LEU A 53 -32.78 0.77 -16.11
N GLU A 54 -33.66 1.49 -16.83
CA GLU A 54 -34.34 2.70 -16.36
C GLU A 54 -33.38 3.72 -15.73
N ALA A 55 -32.21 3.96 -16.35
CA ALA A 55 -31.14 4.75 -15.74
C ALA A 55 -30.26 5.48 -16.76
N VAL A 56 -29.44 6.41 -16.26
CA VAL A 56 -28.30 7.01 -16.96
C VAL A 56 -27.00 6.70 -16.23
N PHE A 57 -25.90 6.67 -16.98
CA PHE A 57 -24.55 6.60 -16.45
C PHE A 57 -23.92 7.99 -16.42
N VAL A 58 -23.50 8.44 -15.24
CA VAL A 58 -22.92 9.76 -15.01
C VAL A 58 -21.43 9.61 -14.71
N ASP A 59 -20.58 10.31 -15.44
CA ASP A 59 -19.19 10.54 -15.02
C ASP A 59 -19.16 11.75 -14.08
N TYR A 60 -18.63 11.54 -12.87
CA TYR A 60 -18.52 12.52 -11.81
C TYR A 60 -17.07 12.71 -11.34
N GLY A 61 -16.09 12.24 -12.13
CA GLY A 61 -14.66 12.29 -11.81
C GLY A 61 -14.08 11.01 -11.18
N SER A 62 -14.88 9.96 -10.97
CA SER A 62 -14.38 8.66 -10.51
C SER A 62 -14.03 7.72 -11.68
N THR A 63 -13.12 6.78 -11.43
CA THR A 63 -12.69 5.75 -12.40
C THR A 63 -13.78 4.74 -12.81
N ARG A 64 -14.97 4.77 -12.20
CA ARG A 64 -16.18 4.10 -12.68
C ARG A 64 -17.32 5.11 -12.75
N HIS A 65 -18.07 5.10 -13.86
CA HIS A 65 -19.26 5.95 -13.99
C HIS A 65 -20.33 5.51 -12.97
N GLY A 66 -20.99 6.48 -12.35
CA GLY A 66 -22.08 6.25 -11.40
C GLY A 66 -23.38 5.91 -12.11
N PHE A 67 -24.25 5.20 -11.40
CA PHE A 67 -25.56 4.74 -11.87
C PHE A 67 -26.66 5.62 -11.26
N LEU A 68 -27.34 6.39 -12.11
CA LEU A 68 -28.41 7.32 -11.73
C LEU A 68 -29.75 6.82 -12.31
N PRO A 69 -30.65 6.23 -11.50
CA PRO A 69 -31.97 5.79 -11.96
C PRO A 69 -32.84 6.97 -12.42
N PHE A 70 -33.70 6.79 -13.42
CA PHE A 70 -34.68 7.80 -13.85
C PHE A 70 -35.62 8.27 -12.71
N LYS A 71 -35.82 7.42 -11.71
CA LYS A 71 -36.64 7.71 -10.50
C LYS A 71 -35.94 8.62 -9.48
N GLU A 72 -34.64 8.88 -9.68
CA GLU A 72 -33.77 9.71 -8.83
C GLU A 72 -33.33 11.00 -9.57
N ILE A 73 -34.00 11.34 -10.68
CA ILE A 73 -33.76 12.55 -11.48
C ILE A 73 -34.82 13.60 -11.16
N ALA A 74 -34.38 14.75 -10.64
CA ALA A 74 -35.21 15.91 -10.35
C ALA A 74 -35.74 16.55 -11.64
N LYS A 75 -36.96 17.10 -11.55
CA LYS A 75 -37.71 17.60 -12.72
C LYS A 75 -36.99 18.76 -13.43
N GLU A 76 -36.16 19.50 -12.71
CA GLU A 76 -35.31 20.59 -13.22
C GLU A 76 -34.30 20.15 -14.28
N TYR A 77 -33.95 18.85 -14.33
CA TYR A 77 -33.04 18.28 -15.32
C TYR A 77 -33.76 17.66 -16.53
N LEU A 78 -35.10 17.72 -16.59
CA LEU A 78 -35.88 17.22 -17.71
C LEU A 78 -36.25 18.39 -18.64
N ALA A 79 -36.03 18.22 -19.95
CA ALA A 79 -36.46 19.20 -20.94
C ALA A 79 -38.00 19.38 -20.93
N GLU A 80 -38.48 20.58 -21.28
CA GLU A 80 -39.92 20.76 -21.55
C GLU A 80 -40.34 19.93 -22.77
N PRO A 81 -41.46 19.19 -22.72
CA PRO A 81 -41.89 18.35 -23.82
C PRO A 81 -42.36 19.19 -25.01
N HIS A 82 -41.73 19.03 -26.17
CA HIS A 82 -42.23 19.59 -27.43
C HIS A 82 -43.65 19.08 -27.74
N ASP A 83 -44.48 19.94 -28.34
CA ASP A 83 -45.84 19.60 -28.77
C ASP A 83 -45.84 18.37 -29.69
N GLY A 84 -46.37 17.26 -29.18
CA GLY A 84 -46.43 15.96 -29.86
C GLY A 84 -45.55 14.86 -29.26
N ALA A 85 -44.63 15.18 -28.34
CA ALA A 85 -43.89 14.17 -27.58
C ALA A 85 -44.80 13.51 -26.52
N ASP A 86 -44.83 12.17 -26.47
CA ASP A 86 -45.60 11.45 -25.45
C ASP A 86 -44.93 11.59 -24.07
N LYS A 87 -45.73 11.89 -23.03
CA LYS A 87 -45.24 12.21 -21.67
C LYS A 87 -44.65 11.02 -20.91
N SER A 88 -44.53 9.87 -21.56
CA SER A 88 -44.28 8.55 -20.96
C SER A 88 -42.80 8.16 -20.88
N ASN A 89 -41.93 8.74 -21.71
CA ASN A 89 -40.58 8.22 -21.95
C ASN A 89 -39.46 9.20 -21.53
N ILE A 90 -39.04 9.12 -20.26
CA ILE A 90 -38.02 10.01 -19.63
C ILE A 90 -36.70 10.10 -20.43
N LYS A 91 -36.37 9.08 -21.21
CA LYS A 91 -35.18 9.00 -22.08
C LYS A 91 -35.08 10.17 -23.06
N ASP A 92 -36.21 10.64 -23.55
CA ASP A 92 -36.30 11.65 -24.62
C ASP A 92 -36.25 13.09 -24.06
N LEU A 93 -36.22 13.24 -22.73
CA LEU A 93 -36.13 14.50 -22.00
C LEU A 93 -34.73 14.75 -21.41
N LEU A 94 -33.76 13.87 -21.70
CA LEU A 94 -32.39 13.87 -21.17
C LEU A 94 -31.38 13.83 -22.32
N SER A 95 -30.26 14.53 -22.17
CA SER A 95 -29.19 14.58 -23.19
C SER A 95 -27.88 13.96 -22.72
N VAL A 96 -27.19 13.26 -23.63
CA VAL A 96 -25.77 12.91 -23.42
C VAL A 96 -24.93 14.18 -23.49
N GLY A 97 -23.97 14.33 -22.57
CA GLY A 97 -23.22 15.57 -22.36
C GLY A 97 -23.89 16.55 -21.39
N GLN A 98 -25.11 16.27 -20.91
CA GLN A 98 -25.80 17.13 -19.94
C GLN A 98 -25.11 17.13 -18.58
N LYS A 99 -24.88 18.33 -18.04
CA LYS A 99 -24.38 18.54 -16.67
C LYS A 99 -25.52 18.38 -15.65
N VAL A 100 -25.24 17.65 -14.57
CA VAL A 100 -26.15 17.38 -13.45
C VAL A 100 -25.42 17.55 -12.10
N LEU A 101 -26.14 17.89 -11.04
CA LEU A 101 -25.64 17.81 -9.66
C LEU A 101 -26.03 16.44 -9.10
N VAL A 102 -25.06 15.68 -8.57
CA VAL A 102 -25.30 14.31 -8.09
C VAL A 102 -24.69 14.05 -6.72
N GLN A 103 -25.48 13.45 -5.83
CA GLN A 103 -25.04 12.98 -4.52
C GLN A 103 -24.84 11.45 -4.53
N ILE A 104 -23.79 10.96 -3.87
CA ILE A 104 -23.55 9.52 -3.70
C ILE A 104 -24.49 8.95 -2.62
N GLU A 105 -25.52 8.20 -3.03
CA GLU A 105 -26.43 7.49 -2.13
C GLU A 105 -25.82 6.18 -1.62
N LYS A 106 -25.09 5.48 -2.50
CA LYS A 106 -24.32 4.26 -2.19
C LYS A 106 -22.98 4.27 -2.92
N GLU A 107 -21.92 3.91 -2.22
CA GLU A 107 -20.54 3.89 -2.74
C GLU A 107 -20.32 2.78 -3.77
N GLU A 108 -19.20 2.84 -4.50
CA GLU A 108 -18.79 1.79 -5.43
C GLU A 108 -18.62 0.45 -4.69
N ARG A 109 -19.06 -0.66 -5.30
CA ARG A 109 -18.95 -2.00 -4.68
C ARG A 109 -18.49 -3.04 -5.68
N GLY A 110 -17.27 -3.54 -5.51
CA GLY A 110 -16.64 -4.53 -6.38
C GLY A 110 -16.57 -4.02 -7.81
N ASN A 111 -17.40 -4.58 -8.69
CA ASN A 111 -17.48 -4.18 -10.10
C ASN A 111 -18.65 -3.23 -10.45
N LYS A 112 -19.40 -2.72 -9.45
CA LYS A 112 -20.48 -1.74 -9.66
C LYS A 112 -20.01 -0.34 -9.26
N GLY A 113 -20.25 0.64 -10.14
CA GLY A 113 -20.09 2.06 -9.82
C GLY A 113 -21.10 2.54 -8.76
N ALA A 114 -20.89 3.75 -8.24
CA ALA A 114 -21.70 4.32 -7.17
C ALA A 114 -23.17 4.49 -7.60
N ALA A 115 -24.11 4.31 -6.67
CA ALA A 115 -25.51 4.69 -6.88
C ALA A 115 -25.67 6.20 -6.58
N LEU A 116 -26.18 6.93 -7.55
CA LEU A 116 -26.33 8.38 -7.50
C LEU A 116 -27.80 8.79 -7.41
N THR A 117 -28.05 9.95 -6.81
CA THR A 117 -29.32 10.67 -6.89
C THR A 117 -29.07 12.15 -7.16
N THR A 118 -30.00 12.81 -7.85
CA THR A 118 -30.03 14.28 -7.96
C THR A 118 -30.87 14.91 -6.84
N TYR A 119 -31.66 14.12 -6.10
CA TYR A 119 -32.37 14.57 -4.91
C TYR A 119 -31.41 14.69 -3.73
N VAL A 120 -30.59 15.75 -3.76
CA VAL A 120 -29.63 16.09 -2.71
C VAL A 120 -30.31 16.09 -1.34
N SER A 121 -29.60 15.54 -0.36
CA SER A 121 -29.99 15.48 1.05
C SER A 121 -28.88 16.06 1.92
N LEU A 122 -29.18 17.08 2.71
CA LEU A 122 -28.23 17.72 3.62
C LEU A 122 -28.62 17.41 5.07
N ALA A 123 -27.76 16.67 5.78
CA ALA A 123 -28.07 16.15 7.11
C ALA A 123 -27.54 17.07 8.24
N GLY A 124 -28.44 17.82 8.87
CA GLY A 124 -28.17 18.63 10.06
C GLY A 124 -28.26 17.84 11.36
N ARG A 125 -28.21 18.52 12.51
CA ARG A 125 -28.22 17.87 13.82
C ARG A 125 -29.59 17.31 14.17
N PHE A 126 -30.65 18.02 13.81
CA PHE A 126 -32.04 17.73 14.14
C PHE A 126 -32.91 17.52 12.89
N LEU A 127 -32.53 18.10 11.75
CA LEU A 127 -33.24 18.06 10.48
C LEU A 127 -32.42 17.39 9.38
N VAL A 128 -33.10 17.00 8.29
CA VAL A 128 -32.50 16.78 6.97
C VAL A 128 -33.24 17.66 5.98
N LEU A 129 -32.52 18.49 5.23
CA LEU A 129 -33.07 19.33 4.16
C LEU A 129 -32.98 18.58 2.83
N MET A 130 -34.07 18.60 2.07
CA MET A 130 -34.24 18.00 0.74
C MET A 130 -34.57 19.13 -0.25
N PRO A 131 -33.60 19.97 -0.64
CA PRO A 131 -33.87 21.22 -1.34
C PRO A 131 -34.59 21.04 -2.68
N ASN A 132 -34.33 19.95 -3.41
CA ASN A 132 -34.86 19.71 -4.76
C ASN A 132 -36.03 18.71 -4.75
N ASN A 133 -36.69 18.50 -3.59
CA ASN A 133 -37.80 17.56 -3.46
C ASN A 133 -38.83 18.00 -2.38
N PRO A 134 -39.85 18.81 -2.75
CA PRO A 134 -40.86 19.30 -1.80
C PRO A 134 -41.80 18.19 -1.29
N HIS A 135 -41.81 17.02 -1.93
CA HIS A 135 -42.59 15.87 -1.47
C HIS A 135 -41.86 15.04 -0.40
N ALA A 136 -40.56 15.28 -0.16
CA ALA A 136 -39.74 14.55 0.80
C ALA A 136 -39.74 15.20 2.20
N GLY A 137 -40.91 15.24 2.86
CA GLY A 137 -41.08 15.84 4.19
C GLY A 137 -41.61 14.89 5.27
N GLY A 138 -41.38 15.23 6.55
CA GLY A 138 -42.09 14.63 7.69
C GLY A 138 -41.23 14.27 8.91
N VAL A 139 -41.79 13.44 9.81
CA VAL A 139 -41.15 13.06 11.10
C VAL A 139 -40.58 11.63 11.03
N SER A 140 -39.36 11.44 11.55
CA SER A 140 -38.64 10.15 11.62
C SER A 140 -39.52 8.98 12.06
N ARG A 141 -39.42 7.85 11.33
CA ARG A 141 -40.22 6.64 11.57
C ARG A 141 -40.00 6.01 12.95
N ARG A 142 -38.87 6.30 13.62
CA ARG A 142 -38.57 5.86 15.00
C ARG A 142 -39.42 6.57 16.06
N ILE A 143 -40.00 7.74 15.76
CA ILE A 143 -40.82 8.52 16.70
C ILE A 143 -42.28 8.10 16.56
N GLN A 144 -42.94 7.82 17.69
CA GLN A 144 -44.33 7.34 17.77
C GLN A 144 -45.05 8.02 18.95
N GLY A 145 -46.36 7.79 19.09
CA GLY A 145 -47.15 8.45 20.14
C GLY A 145 -47.30 9.95 19.94
N ASP A 146 -47.46 10.69 21.03
CA ASP A 146 -47.81 12.12 21.00
C ASP A 146 -46.62 13.04 20.64
N GLU A 147 -45.37 12.65 20.93
CA GLU A 147 -44.15 13.33 20.45
C GLU A 147 -44.16 13.50 18.92
N ARG A 148 -44.77 12.54 18.20
CA ARG A 148 -44.88 12.55 16.74
C ARG A 148 -45.96 13.52 16.22
N LYS A 149 -46.88 13.96 17.09
CA LYS A 149 -47.86 15.02 16.78
C LYS A 149 -47.21 16.37 16.99
N GLU A 150 -46.65 16.60 18.17
CA GLU A 150 -45.90 17.83 18.51
C GLU A 150 -44.86 18.19 17.44
N LEU A 151 -44.06 17.22 16.99
CA LEU A 151 -43.06 17.46 15.93
C LEU A 151 -43.66 17.66 14.53
N LYS A 152 -44.90 17.24 14.25
CA LYS A 152 -45.61 17.65 13.03
C LYS A 152 -46.10 19.09 13.16
N ASP A 153 -46.69 19.42 14.30
CA ASP A 153 -47.21 20.75 14.59
C ASP A 153 -46.07 21.79 14.56
N TYR A 154 -44.85 21.42 14.97
CA TYR A 154 -43.64 22.23 14.79
C TYR A 154 -43.15 22.27 13.33
N LEU A 155 -43.24 21.18 12.56
CA LEU A 155 -42.87 21.16 11.14
C LEU A 155 -43.76 22.11 10.31
N GLU A 156 -45.04 22.24 10.66
CA GLU A 156 -45.99 23.19 10.05
C GLU A 156 -45.73 24.66 10.46
N GLN A 157 -44.88 24.91 11.46
CA GLN A 157 -44.48 26.24 11.94
C GLN A 157 -43.09 26.68 11.47
N LEU A 158 -42.30 25.78 10.85
CA LEU A 158 -40.97 26.11 10.32
C LEU A 158 -41.06 26.88 9.00
N GLY A 159 -40.14 27.81 8.77
CA GLY A 159 -40.03 28.64 7.58
C GLY A 159 -39.44 27.92 6.37
N VAL A 160 -40.02 26.78 5.99
CA VAL A 160 -39.61 25.96 4.84
C VAL A 160 -40.13 26.57 3.53
N PRO A 161 -39.28 26.83 2.51
CA PRO A 161 -39.75 27.25 1.19
C PRO A 161 -40.59 26.17 0.49
N GLU A 162 -41.59 26.56 -0.31
CA GLU A 162 -42.53 25.62 -0.96
C GLU A 162 -41.88 24.60 -1.90
N GLU A 163 -40.67 24.87 -2.37
CA GLU A 163 -39.88 24.00 -3.26
C GLU A 163 -39.04 22.96 -2.50
N MET A 164 -38.87 23.10 -1.17
CA MET A 164 -37.97 22.28 -0.35
C MET A 164 -38.72 21.32 0.59
N GLY A 165 -38.19 20.10 0.76
CA GLY A 165 -38.65 19.14 1.77
C GLY A 165 -37.80 19.16 3.05
N VAL A 166 -38.39 18.89 4.22
CA VAL A 166 -37.67 18.81 5.51
C VAL A 166 -38.10 17.57 6.31
N ILE A 167 -37.12 16.82 6.83
CA ILE A 167 -37.33 15.61 7.62
C ILE A 167 -36.75 15.77 9.03
N ILE A 168 -37.60 15.69 10.06
CA ILE A 168 -37.17 15.75 11.46
C ILE A 168 -36.54 14.42 11.90
N ARG A 169 -35.26 14.47 12.29
CA ARG A 169 -34.46 13.34 12.80
C ARG A 169 -34.84 13.00 14.24
N THR A 170 -34.50 11.80 14.70
CA THR A 170 -34.81 11.32 16.06
C THR A 170 -34.17 12.17 17.19
N ALA A 171 -33.16 12.99 16.88
CA ALA A 171 -32.57 13.93 17.84
C ALA A 171 -33.36 15.25 18.01
N GLY A 172 -34.31 15.54 17.13
CA GLY A 172 -35.20 16.71 17.24
C GLY A 172 -36.27 16.59 18.33
N VAL A 173 -36.45 15.40 18.94
CA VAL A 173 -37.36 15.19 20.07
C VAL A 173 -36.92 16.05 21.26
N GLY A 174 -37.84 16.88 21.75
CA GLY A 174 -37.57 17.80 22.87
C GLY A 174 -36.69 19.01 22.52
N ARG A 175 -36.62 19.41 21.23
CA ARG A 175 -36.02 20.66 20.77
C ARG A 175 -37.07 21.75 20.58
N SER A 176 -36.69 23.00 20.76
CA SER A 176 -37.58 24.14 20.51
C SER A 176 -37.67 24.48 19.01
N ILE A 177 -38.71 25.21 18.61
CA ILE A 177 -38.91 25.61 17.21
C ILE A 177 -37.74 26.49 16.74
N GLU A 178 -37.17 27.31 17.62
CA GLU A 178 -36.01 28.16 17.32
C GLU A 178 -34.71 27.34 17.10
N GLU A 179 -34.50 26.25 17.85
CA GLU A 179 -33.37 25.32 17.61
C GLU A 179 -33.52 24.60 16.26
N LEU A 180 -34.75 24.22 15.90
CA LEU A 180 -35.06 23.58 14.61
C LEU A 180 -34.95 24.56 13.43
N GLN A 181 -35.43 25.80 13.59
CA GLN A 181 -35.33 26.83 12.56
C GLN A 181 -33.87 27.22 12.28
N TRP A 182 -33.02 27.27 13.30
CA TRP A 182 -31.58 27.52 13.10
C TRP A 182 -30.89 26.38 12.33
N ASP A 183 -31.20 25.10 12.65
CA ASP A 183 -30.65 23.94 11.91
C ASP A 183 -31.14 23.96 10.45
N LEU A 184 -32.37 24.43 10.19
CA LEU A 184 -32.91 24.65 8.83
C LEU A 184 -32.17 25.78 8.10
N ASP A 185 -32.02 26.94 8.73
CA ASP A 185 -31.40 28.12 8.09
C ASP A 185 -29.90 27.89 7.81
N PHE A 186 -29.20 27.15 8.67
CA PHE A 186 -27.84 26.68 8.36
C PHE A 186 -27.80 25.71 7.17
N LEU A 187 -28.68 24.71 7.12
CA LEU A 187 -28.73 23.78 5.98
C LEU A 187 -29.07 24.50 4.66
N ARG A 188 -29.86 25.58 4.71
CA ARG A 188 -30.10 26.47 3.57
C ARG A 188 -28.84 27.24 3.17
N GLN A 189 -28.10 27.81 4.12
CA GLN A 189 -26.80 28.47 3.84
C GLN A 189 -25.81 27.51 3.16
N VAL A 190 -25.80 26.23 3.56
CA VAL A 190 -24.99 25.18 2.91
C VAL A 190 -25.50 24.90 1.49
N TRP A 191 -26.81 24.80 1.29
CA TRP A 191 -27.40 24.61 -0.03
C TRP A 191 -27.11 25.76 -1.00
N ASP A 192 -27.32 27.01 -0.59
CA ASP A 192 -27.12 28.20 -1.42
C ASP A 192 -25.68 28.27 -1.96
N ALA A 193 -24.70 27.89 -1.13
CA ALA A 193 -23.29 27.80 -1.52
C ALA A 193 -22.98 26.61 -2.44
N ILE A 194 -23.61 25.44 -2.23
CA ILE A 194 -23.55 24.29 -3.16
C ILE A 194 -24.09 24.69 -4.54
N THR A 195 -25.21 25.40 -4.59
CA THR A 195 -25.81 25.91 -5.84
C THR A 195 -24.90 26.92 -6.52
N ALA A 196 -24.35 27.89 -5.78
CA ALA A 196 -23.39 28.86 -6.32
C ALA A 196 -22.13 28.19 -6.90
N ALA A 197 -21.58 27.20 -6.19
CA ALA A 197 -20.44 26.41 -6.66
C ALA A 197 -20.80 25.55 -7.89
N TYR A 198 -21.99 24.95 -7.93
CA TYR A 198 -22.47 24.18 -9.09
C TYR A 198 -22.52 25.02 -10.37
N HIS A 199 -22.97 26.27 -10.31
CA HIS A 199 -23.00 27.15 -11.48
C HIS A 199 -21.60 27.62 -11.92
N ASN A 200 -20.70 27.91 -10.97
CA ASN A 200 -19.38 28.47 -11.26
C ASN A 200 -18.28 27.44 -11.59
N THR A 201 -18.50 26.16 -11.31
CA THR A 201 -17.52 25.07 -11.52
C THR A 201 -17.75 24.34 -12.86
N ALA A 202 -16.70 23.74 -13.44
CA ALA A 202 -16.82 22.77 -14.53
C ALA A 202 -17.61 21.50 -14.12
N SER A 203 -17.80 20.57 -15.06
CA SER A 203 -18.22 19.19 -14.78
C SER A 203 -17.09 18.37 -14.14
N GLN A 204 -17.42 17.18 -13.61
CA GLN A 204 -16.49 16.22 -13.00
C GLN A 204 -15.63 16.82 -11.86
N LYS A 205 -16.29 17.47 -10.88
CA LYS A 205 -15.65 18.01 -9.67
C LYS A 205 -16.47 17.77 -8.41
N LEU A 206 -15.80 17.45 -7.30
CA LEU A 206 -16.38 17.49 -5.95
C LEU A 206 -16.80 18.93 -5.59
N ILE A 207 -18.11 19.15 -5.40
CA ILE A 207 -18.65 20.42 -4.92
C ILE A 207 -18.62 20.47 -3.40
N TYR A 208 -19.14 19.42 -2.75
CA TYR A 208 -19.27 19.35 -1.29
C TYR A 208 -18.86 17.97 -0.79
N GLN A 209 -17.95 17.95 0.18
CA GLN A 209 -17.57 16.77 0.92
C GLN A 209 -18.43 16.64 2.18
N GLU A 210 -19.05 15.48 2.38
CA GLU A 210 -19.70 15.14 3.65
C GLU A 210 -18.64 15.21 4.79
N SER A 211 -19.05 15.67 5.97
CA SER A 211 -18.08 16.04 7.01
C SER A 211 -17.23 14.86 7.49
N ASN A 212 -16.04 15.15 8.04
CA ASN A 212 -15.12 14.21 8.67
C ASN A 212 -15.83 13.34 9.75
N ILE A 213 -15.41 12.09 9.94
CA ILE A 213 -15.84 11.16 11.01
C ILE A 213 -16.07 11.82 12.38
N ILE A 214 -15.24 12.77 12.83
CA ILE A 214 -15.41 13.52 14.09
C ILE A 214 -16.77 14.25 14.11
N VAL A 215 -17.05 15.02 13.06
CA VAL A 215 -18.27 15.81 12.92
C VAL A 215 -19.49 14.90 12.70
N ARG A 216 -19.35 13.84 11.90
CA ARG A 216 -20.40 12.81 11.75
C ARG A 216 -20.73 12.15 13.09
N ALA A 217 -19.72 11.80 13.88
CA ALA A 217 -19.89 11.20 15.20
C ALA A 217 -20.60 12.15 16.19
N LEU A 218 -20.19 13.41 16.24
CA LEU A 218 -20.84 14.43 17.07
C LEU A 218 -22.27 14.72 16.62
N ARG A 219 -22.54 14.74 15.31
CA ARG A 219 -23.89 14.92 14.75
C ARG A 219 -24.80 13.72 15.01
N ASP A 220 -24.30 12.50 14.82
CA ASP A 220 -25.15 11.31 14.69
C ASP A 220 -25.17 10.42 15.94
N TYR A 221 -24.11 10.43 16.77
CA TYR A 221 -23.99 9.61 17.98
C TYR A 221 -24.14 10.37 19.30
N LEU A 222 -23.94 11.71 19.35
CA LEU A 222 -23.96 12.46 20.61
C LEU A 222 -25.38 12.60 21.19
N ARG A 223 -25.84 11.56 21.88
CA ARG A 223 -27.14 11.50 22.58
C ARG A 223 -27.06 12.17 23.96
N PRO A 224 -28.20 12.59 24.56
CA PRO A 224 -28.22 13.23 25.88
C PRO A 224 -27.56 12.41 27.00
N ASP A 225 -27.64 11.08 26.93
CA ASP A 225 -27.11 10.10 27.89
C ASP A 225 -25.61 9.84 27.78
N VAL A 226 -24.93 10.32 26.72
CA VAL A 226 -23.47 10.37 26.65
C VAL A 226 -22.99 11.44 27.64
N GLY A 227 -22.24 11.04 28.67
CA GLY A 227 -21.86 11.94 29.76
C GLY A 227 -20.53 12.68 29.55
N GLN A 228 -19.60 12.10 28.79
CA GLN A 228 -18.27 12.64 28.50
C GLN A 228 -17.87 12.31 27.05
N ILE A 229 -17.14 13.22 26.41
CA ILE A 229 -16.48 13.05 25.12
C ILE A 229 -14.99 13.27 25.38
N LEU A 230 -14.15 12.28 25.09
CA LEU A 230 -12.70 12.35 25.29
C LEU A 230 -12.00 12.24 23.95
N ILE A 231 -11.02 13.11 23.71
CA ILE A 231 -10.23 13.19 22.48
C ILE A 231 -8.75 13.26 22.90
N ASP A 232 -7.88 12.47 22.26
CA ASP A 232 -6.45 12.38 22.63
C ASP A 232 -5.48 13.19 21.75
N ASP A 233 -5.97 13.84 20.68
CA ASP A 233 -5.23 14.84 19.91
C ASP A 233 -5.80 16.27 20.13
N GLU A 234 -4.90 17.26 20.13
CA GLU A 234 -5.24 18.67 20.38
C GLU A 234 -5.86 19.37 19.16
N GLN A 235 -5.46 19.03 17.94
CA GLN A 235 -6.04 19.62 16.72
C GLN A 235 -7.48 19.14 16.51
N VAL A 236 -7.71 17.84 16.66
CA VAL A 236 -9.03 17.20 16.61
C VAL A 236 -9.91 17.66 17.78
N TYR A 237 -9.33 17.89 18.97
CA TYR A 237 -10.06 18.50 20.08
C TYR A 237 -10.53 19.92 19.73
N GLN A 238 -9.68 20.77 19.13
CA GLN A 238 -10.05 22.13 18.74
C GLN A 238 -11.14 22.12 17.66
N GLN A 239 -11.02 21.28 16.63
CA GLN A 239 -12.06 21.11 15.59
C GLN A 239 -13.42 20.68 16.19
N ALA A 240 -13.40 19.73 17.14
CA ALA A 240 -14.60 19.31 17.86
C ALA A 240 -15.17 20.43 18.74
N MET A 241 -14.31 21.20 19.41
CA MET A 241 -14.67 22.34 20.25
C MET A 241 -15.37 23.44 19.45
N ASP A 242 -14.86 23.80 18.28
CA ASP A 242 -15.44 24.82 17.41
C ASP A 242 -16.79 24.38 16.84
N PHE A 243 -16.91 23.13 16.38
CA PHE A 243 -18.20 22.55 15.97
C PHE A 243 -19.21 22.52 17.13
N MET A 244 -18.79 22.14 18.34
CA MET A 244 -19.67 22.09 19.51
C MET A 244 -20.08 23.45 20.04
N ASN A 245 -19.19 24.47 20.02
CA ASN A 245 -19.54 25.86 20.33
C ASN A 245 -20.70 26.35 19.45
N LEU A 246 -20.67 25.99 18.17
CA LEU A 246 -21.54 26.55 17.15
C LEU A 246 -22.89 25.83 17.07
N VAL A 247 -22.89 24.48 17.11
CA VAL A 247 -24.07 23.62 16.92
C VAL A 247 -24.64 23.08 18.23
N MET A 248 -23.85 22.94 19.30
CA MET A 248 -24.28 22.28 20.56
C MET A 248 -23.70 22.93 21.84
N PRO A 249 -23.77 24.27 22.01
CA PRO A 249 -23.07 24.97 23.10
C PRO A 249 -23.48 24.51 24.51
N SER A 250 -24.69 24.00 24.69
CA SER A 250 -25.17 23.44 25.98
C SER A 250 -24.45 22.14 26.40
N SER A 251 -23.81 21.44 25.47
CA SER A 251 -23.12 20.16 25.71
C SER A 251 -21.59 20.28 25.76
N ILE A 252 -21.03 21.48 25.55
CA ILE A 252 -19.57 21.70 25.47
C ILE A 252 -18.82 21.23 26.72
N ASN A 253 -19.44 21.36 27.91
CA ASN A 253 -18.90 20.90 29.20
C ASN A 253 -18.68 19.38 29.30
N LYS A 254 -19.17 18.60 28.31
CA LYS A 254 -18.91 17.16 28.19
C LYS A 254 -17.60 16.85 27.47
N LEU A 255 -17.12 17.75 26.62
CA LEU A 255 -15.90 17.61 25.81
C LEU A 255 -14.66 17.87 26.68
N LYS A 256 -13.64 17.01 26.55
CA LYS A 256 -12.34 17.16 27.22
C LYS A 256 -11.20 16.61 26.37
N LEU A 257 -10.09 17.32 26.36
CA LEU A 257 -8.80 16.82 25.90
C LEU A 257 -8.29 15.77 26.91
N TYR A 258 -7.69 14.71 26.39
CA TYR A 258 -7.12 13.61 27.15
C TYR A 258 -5.58 13.70 27.08
N GLN A 259 -4.94 13.70 28.25
CA GLN A 259 -3.49 13.98 28.38
C GLN A 259 -2.76 12.95 29.27
N ASP A 260 -3.42 11.85 29.68
CA ASP A 260 -2.77 10.76 30.42
C ASP A 260 -1.79 10.03 29.46
N PRO A 261 -0.56 9.66 29.88
CA PRO A 261 0.43 9.00 29.02
C PRO A 261 0.09 7.53 28.66
N THR A 262 -1.03 7.00 29.15
CA THR A 262 -1.57 5.70 28.71
C THR A 262 -2.50 5.95 27.53
N PRO A 263 -2.42 5.23 26.39
CA PRO A 263 -3.33 5.43 25.27
C PRO A 263 -4.81 5.34 25.66
N LEU A 264 -5.66 6.19 25.07
CA LEU A 264 -7.06 6.41 25.49
C LEU A 264 -7.87 5.10 25.57
N PHE A 265 -7.79 4.28 24.54
CA PHE A 265 -8.56 3.03 24.47
C PHE A 265 -8.04 1.94 25.42
N THR A 266 -6.72 1.87 25.63
CA THR A 266 -6.07 1.05 26.66
C THR A 266 -6.51 1.45 28.06
N ARG A 267 -6.56 2.77 28.34
CA ARG A 267 -6.99 3.34 29.63
C ARG A 267 -8.43 2.99 30.00
N TYR A 268 -9.29 2.76 29.01
CA TYR A 268 -10.68 2.32 29.15
C TYR A 268 -10.89 0.80 28.96
N GLN A 269 -9.82 0.03 28.68
CA GLN A 269 -9.83 -1.43 28.49
C GLN A 269 -10.70 -1.90 27.30
N ILE A 270 -10.78 -1.08 26.24
CA ILE A 270 -11.55 -1.42 25.03
C ILE A 270 -10.69 -1.92 23.86
N GLU A 271 -9.37 -1.76 23.86
CA GLU A 271 -8.51 -2.20 22.74
C GLU A 271 -8.70 -3.70 22.44
N GLY A 272 -8.62 -4.54 23.47
CA GLY A 272 -8.89 -5.99 23.34
C GLY A 272 -10.33 -6.35 22.96
N GLN A 273 -11.28 -5.40 23.03
CA GLN A 273 -12.64 -5.57 22.50
C GLN A 273 -12.74 -5.13 21.03
N ILE A 274 -11.95 -4.14 20.60
CA ILE A 274 -11.79 -3.77 19.18
C ILE A 274 -11.15 -4.93 18.42
N GLU A 275 -10.12 -5.56 18.97
CA GLU A 275 -9.50 -6.78 18.42
C GLU A 275 -10.50 -7.92 18.14
N THR A 276 -11.56 -8.06 18.96
CA THR A 276 -12.61 -9.07 18.69
C THR A 276 -13.41 -8.81 17.41
N ALA A 277 -13.29 -7.63 16.79
CA ALA A 277 -13.91 -7.30 15.50
C ALA A 277 -13.11 -7.86 14.30
N TYR A 278 -11.81 -8.12 14.47
CA TYR A 278 -10.93 -8.67 13.42
C TYR A 278 -10.81 -10.20 13.50
N GLN A 279 -11.07 -10.79 14.67
CA GLN A 279 -10.95 -12.23 14.90
C GLN A 279 -12.08 -13.03 14.23
N ARG A 280 -11.78 -14.20 13.64
CA ARG A 280 -12.79 -15.13 13.13
C ARG A 280 -13.65 -15.75 14.25
N ASN A 281 -13.01 -16.09 15.36
CA ASN A 281 -13.64 -16.69 16.53
C ASN A 281 -13.77 -15.65 17.65
N VAL A 282 -14.95 -15.53 18.27
CA VAL A 282 -15.24 -14.56 19.35
C VAL A 282 -15.74 -15.29 20.58
N LYS A 283 -15.06 -15.15 21.73
CA LYS A 283 -15.38 -15.87 22.97
C LYS A 283 -16.58 -15.24 23.69
N LEU A 284 -17.50 -16.09 24.15
CA LEU A 284 -18.67 -15.75 24.95
C LEU A 284 -18.35 -15.78 26.46
N PRO A 285 -19.06 -15.00 27.32
CA PRO A 285 -18.83 -14.94 28.76
C PRO A 285 -18.82 -16.31 29.48
N SER A 286 -19.74 -17.21 29.14
CA SER A 286 -19.82 -18.57 29.70
C SER A 286 -18.82 -19.55 29.07
N GLY A 287 -17.90 -19.07 28.24
CA GLY A 287 -16.78 -19.85 27.69
C GLY A 287 -17.05 -20.51 26.33
N GLY A 288 -18.23 -20.33 25.74
CA GLY A 288 -18.49 -20.68 24.34
C GLY A 288 -17.76 -19.76 23.35
N GLU A 289 -17.96 -19.98 22.06
CA GLU A 289 -17.44 -19.11 20.99
C GLU A 289 -18.40 -18.99 19.81
N LEU A 290 -18.43 -17.81 19.21
CA LEU A 290 -18.99 -17.55 17.88
C LEU A 290 -17.90 -17.80 16.83
N VAL A 291 -18.29 -18.33 15.68
CA VAL A 291 -17.43 -18.48 14.51
C VAL A 291 -18.09 -17.71 13.36
N ILE A 292 -17.45 -16.64 12.89
CA ILE A 292 -18.01 -15.73 11.87
C ILE A 292 -17.24 -15.93 10.55
N ASP A 293 -17.91 -16.46 9.54
CA ASP A 293 -17.37 -16.70 8.20
C ASP A 293 -18.04 -15.81 7.14
N TYR A 294 -17.21 -15.18 6.29
CA TYR A 294 -17.65 -14.33 5.19
C TYR A 294 -17.72 -15.13 3.89
N THR A 295 -18.80 -14.96 3.13
CA THR A 295 -18.99 -15.57 1.80
C THR A 295 -19.39 -14.52 0.77
N GLU A 296 -19.38 -14.86 -0.52
CA GLU A 296 -19.76 -13.95 -1.62
C GLU A 296 -21.16 -13.33 -1.44
N ALA A 297 -22.11 -14.09 -0.89
CA ALA A 297 -23.53 -13.71 -0.83
C ALA A 297 -24.04 -13.35 0.59
N LEU A 298 -23.46 -13.97 1.63
CA LEU A 298 -23.95 -13.88 3.01
C LEU A 298 -22.80 -13.96 4.05
N VAL A 299 -23.10 -13.54 5.29
CA VAL A 299 -22.26 -13.87 6.46
C VAL A 299 -22.88 -15.07 7.17
N SER A 300 -22.07 -16.09 7.45
CA SER A 300 -22.45 -17.25 8.23
C SER A 300 -21.92 -17.11 9.66
N ILE A 301 -22.72 -17.46 10.66
CA ILE A 301 -22.31 -17.46 12.07
C ILE A 301 -22.67 -18.80 12.69
N ASP A 302 -21.67 -19.53 13.19
CA ASP A 302 -21.80 -20.77 13.96
C ASP A 302 -21.55 -20.50 15.45
N ILE A 303 -22.17 -21.29 16.34
CA ILE A 303 -22.20 -21.07 17.80
C ILE A 303 -21.80 -22.37 18.51
N ASN A 304 -20.64 -22.34 19.17
CA ASN A 304 -20.09 -23.49 19.90
C ASN A 304 -20.14 -23.24 21.41
N SER A 305 -20.73 -24.13 22.20
CA SER A 305 -20.78 -24.01 23.68
C SER A 305 -19.45 -24.31 24.39
N SER A 306 -18.45 -24.80 23.66
CA SER A 306 -17.18 -25.33 24.15
C SER A 306 -17.32 -26.38 25.27
N LYS A 307 -16.25 -26.67 26.02
CA LYS A 307 -16.25 -27.62 27.14
C LYS A 307 -16.79 -27.01 28.45
N SER A 308 -17.78 -26.11 28.37
CA SER A 308 -18.39 -25.47 29.55
C SER A 308 -19.42 -26.35 30.28
N THR A 309 -19.59 -27.60 29.84
CA THR A 309 -20.48 -28.62 30.44
C THR A 309 -19.97 -29.15 31.79
N LYS A 310 -19.89 -28.27 32.80
CA LYS A 310 -19.54 -28.57 34.20
C LYS A 310 -20.68 -29.29 34.97
N GLY A 311 -21.29 -30.30 34.34
CA GLY A 311 -22.39 -31.09 34.91
C GLY A 311 -23.78 -30.43 34.90
N CYS A 312 -23.94 -29.29 34.23
CA CYS A 312 -25.25 -28.70 33.95
C CYS A 312 -26.02 -29.45 32.86
N ASP A 313 -27.33 -29.23 32.77
CA ASP A 313 -28.18 -29.75 31.70
C ASP A 313 -27.75 -29.20 30.33
N ILE A 314 -27.86 -30.02 29.29
CA ILE A 314 -27.41 -29.70 27.93
C ILE A 314 -28.35 -28.68 27.29
N GLU A 315 -29.68 -28.81 27.46
CA GLU A 315 -30.67 -27.86 26.93
C GLU A 315 -30.51 -26.47 27.58
N GLU A 316 -30.27 -26.42 28.90
CA GLU A 316 -30.02 -25.16 29.62
C GLU A 316 -28.68 -24.53 29.19
N THR A 317 -27.65 -25.35 28.98
CA THR A 317 -26.33 -24.88 28.49
C THR A 317 -26.44 -24.32 27.07
N ALA A 318 -27.19 -24.99 26.18
CA ALA A 318 -27.48 -24.53 24.82
C ALA A 318 -28.28 -23.22 24.85
N TYR A 319 -29.36 -23.17 25.62
CA TYR A 319 -30.20 -21.98 25.77
C TYR A 319 -29.42 -20.76 26.28
N GLN A 320 -28.65 -20.90 27.36
CA GLN A 320 -27.82 -19.82 27.90
C GLN A 320 -26.73 -19.38 26.92
N THR A 321 -26.06 -20.32 26.23
CA THR A 321 -25.07 -20.00 25.19
C THR A 321 -25.70 -19.22 24.04
N ASN A 322 -26.89 -19.63 23.58
CA ASN A 322 -27.62 -18.98 22.50
C ASN A 322 -28.14 -17.58 22.87
N LEU A 323 -28.48 -17.33 24.15
CA LEU A 323 -28.80 -15.99 24.66
C LEU A 323 -27.58 -15.06 24.66
N GLU A 324 -26.43 -15.52 25.14
CA GLU A 324 -25.16 -14.78 25.10
C GLU A 324 -24.72 -14.52 23.65
N ALA A 325 -24.88 -15.51 22.78
CA ALA A 325 -24.62 -15.38 21.35
C ALA A 325 -25.53 -14.33 20.69
N ALA A 326 -26.81 -14.28 21.01
CA ALA A 326 -27.73 -13.27 20.46
C ALA A 326 -27.33 -11.83 20.80
N ASP A 327 -26.81 -11.59 22.02
CA ASP A 327 -26.25 -10.29 22.41
C ASP A 327 -24.93 -9.97 21.70
N GLU A 328 -24.00 -10.93 21.67
CA GLU A 328 -22.67 -10.73 21.10
C GLU A 328 -22.70 -10.62 19.56
N ILE A 329 -23.55 -11.38 18.88
CA ILE A 329 -23.79 -11.24 17.44
C ILE A 329 -24.31 -9.83 17.13
N ALA A 330 -25.31 -9.34 17.88
CA ALA A 330 -25.81 -7.98 17.71
C ALA A 330 -24.74 -6.91 18.00
N ARG A 331 -23.76 -7.19 18.88
CA ARG A 331 -22.59 -6.34 19.13
C ARG A 331 -21.62 -6.36 17.94
N GLN A 332 -21.16 -7.53 17.53
CA GLN A 332 -20.23 -7.73 16.40
C GLN A 332 -20.77 -7.16 15.08
N MET A 333 -22.08 -7.32 14.82
CA MET A 333 -22.77 -6.71 13.67
C MET A 333 -22.63 -5.19 13.59
N ARG A 334 -22.49 -4.49 14.73
CA ARG A 334 -22.23 -3.03 14.75
C ARG A 334 -20.75 -2.73 14.64
N LEU A 335 -19.91 -3.38 15.44
CA LEU A 335 -18.46 -3.14 15.47
C LEU A 335 -17.82 -3.34 14.08
N ARG A 336 -18.14 -4.46 13.42
CA ARG A 336 -17.65 -4.80 12.08
C ARG A 336 -18.46 -4.15 10.94
N ASP A 337 -19.62 -3.58 11.28
CA ASP A 337 -20.68 -3.06 10.40
C ASP A 337 -21.10 -3.96 9.21
N PHE A 338 -20.94 -5.29 9.33
CA PHE A 338 -21.34 -6.21 8.27
C PHE A 338 -22.86 -6.24 8.06
N GLY A 339 -23.28 -6.55 6.83
CA GLY A 339 -24.68 -6.57 6.44
C GLY A 339 -24.91 -7.17 5.06
N GLY A 340 -26.15 -7.09 4.58
CA GLY A 340 -26.66 -8.02 3.56
C GLY A 340 -27.46 -9.12 4.23
N LEU A 341 -27.40 -10.33 3.69
CA LEU A 341 -27.96 -11.53 4.31
C LEU A 341 -26.98 -12.07 5.37
N ILE A 342 -27.50 -12.44 6.53
CA ILE A 342 -26.79 -13.07 7.63
C ILE A 342 -27.55 -14.34 7.99
N VAL A 343 -26.84 -15.44 8.17
CA VAL A 343 -27.40 -16.74 8.61
C VAL A 343 -26.69 -17.13 9.90
N ILE A 344 -27.47 -17.46 10.94
CA ILE A 344 -26.97 -17.85 12.26
C ILE A 344 -27.39 -19.28 12.53
N ASP A 345 -26.44 -20.18 12.75
CA ASP A 345 -26.67 -21.53 13.25
C ASP A 345 -26.65 -21.48 14.79
N PHE A 346 -27.83 -21.55 15.40
CA PHE A 346 -27.97 -21.63 16.86
C PHE A 346 -27.90 -23.09 17.30
N ILE A 347 -27.26 -23.35 18.45
CA ILE A 347 -27.21 -24.70 19.03
C ILE A 347 -28.64 -25.21 19.17
N ASP A 348 -28.91 -26.42 18.67
CA ASP A 348 -30.24 -27.04 18.73
C ASP A 348 -30.81 -27.00 20.15
N MET A 349 -32.03 -26.50 20.26
CA MET A 349 -32.83 -26.44 21.49
C MET A 349 -34.13 -27.16 21.21
N ASP A 350 -34.47 -28.22 21.94
CA ASP A 350 -35.71 -28.98 21.75
C ASP A 350 -36.94 -28.11 22.11
N VAL A 351 -36.80 -27.28 23.15
CA VAL A 351 -37.91 -26.53 23.74
C VAL A 351 -38.27 -25.32 22.87
N SER A 352 -39.47 -25.37 22.26
CA SER A 352 -39.99 -24.28 21.41
C SER A 352 -40.21 -22.93 22.13
N ARG A 353 -40.07 -22.88 23.46
CA ARG A 353 -39.99 -21.62 24.21
C ARG A 353 -38.58 -21.03 24.11
N ASN A 354 -37.54 -21.81 24.42
CA ASN A 354 -36.14 -21.41 24.39
C ASN A 354 -35.78 -20.78 23.02
N ARG A 355 -36.21 -21.42 21.92
CA ARG A 355 -36.09 -20.87 20.55
C ARG A 355 -36.70 -19.45 20.40
N LYS A 356 -37.90 -19.21 20.93
CA LYS A 356 -38.58 -17.89 20.86
C LYS A 356 -37.95 -16.85 21.79
N ASP A 357 -37.49 -17.28 22.96
CA ASP A 357 -36.87 -16.39 23.94
C ASP A 357 -35.49 -15.92 23.40
N VAL A 358 -34.78 -16.77 22.62
CA VAL A 358 -33.58 -16.39 21.82
C VAL A 358 -33.93 -15.48 20.61
N GLU A 359 -34.96 -15.80 19.82
CA GLU A 359 -35.47 -14.91 18.75
C GLU A 359 -35.76 -13.50 19.30
N GLN A 360 -36.44 -13.43 20.45
CA GLN A 360 -36.78 -12.16 21.11
C GLN A 360 -35.53 -11.47 21.68
N ARG A 361 -34.53 -12.21 22.19
CA ARG A 361 -33.27 -11.64 22.67
C ARG A 361 -32.51 -10.94 21.54
N LEU A 362 -32.43 -11.56 20.36
CA LEU A 362 -31.80 -10.97 19.18
C LEU A 362 -32.56 -9.74 18.68
N ILE A 363 -33.91 -9.78 18.69
CA ILE A 363 -34.77 -8.61 18.40
C ILE A 363 -34.49 -7.47 19.41
N ASP A 364 -34.30 -7.78 20.68
CA ASP A 364 -34.06 -6.77 21.72
C ASP A 364 -32.65 -6.16 21.63
N ALA A 365 -31.62 -6.98 21.44
CA ALA A 365 -30.24 -6.56 21.30
C ALA A 365 -29.97 -5.72 20.03
N THR A 366 -30.77 -5.91 18.98
CA THR A 366 -30.70 -5.13 17.73
C THR A 366 -31.45 -3.80 17.76
N LYS A 367 -32.33 -3.53 18.76
CA LYS A 367 -33.07 -2.25 18.87
C LYS A 367 -32.20 -1.00 18.94
N ILE A 368 -30.96 -1.12 19.42
CA ILE A 368 -30.02 0.00 19.52
C ILE A 368 -29.28 0.29 18.21
N ASP A 369 -29.33 -0.62 17.23
CA ASP A 369 -28.64 -0.47 15.95
C ASP A 369 -29.23 0.69 15.12
N ARG A 370 -28.33 1.38 14.43
CA ARG A 370 -28.63 2.44 13.47
C ARG A 370 -29.20 1.88 12.17
N ALA A 371 -28.80 0.68 11.75
CA ALA A 371 -29.26 0.01 10.54
C ALA A 371 -30.74 -0.41 10.61
N ARG A 372 -31.38 -0.57 9.45
CA ARG A 372 -32.64 -1.33 9.36
C ARG A 372 -32.31 -2.82 9.33
N ILE A 373 -32.92 -3.58 10.23
CA ILE A 373 -32.74 -5.03 10.35
C ILE A 373 -34.11 -5.71 10.17
N GLN A 374 -34.13 -6.84 9.47
CA GLN A 374 -35.28 -7.74 9.37
C GLN A 374 -34.83 -9.11 9.91
N ILE A 375 -35.56 -9.66 10.86
CA ILE A 375 -35.23 -10.92 11.52
C ILE A 375 -36.30 -11.94 11.15
N GLY A 376 -35.87 -13.12 10.70
CA GLY A 376 -36.75 -14.26 10.43
C GLY A 376 -37.14 -14.98 11.71
N ARG A 377 -37.23 -16.31 11.61
CA ARG A 377 -37.39 -17.23 12.74
C ARG A 377 -36.39 -18.36 12.62
N ILE A 378 -36.13 -19.05 13.71
CA ILE A 378 -35.38 -20.31 13.69
C ILE A 378 -36.14 -21.31 12.79
N SER A 379 -35.44 -21.81 11.78
CA SER A 379 -35.97 -22.68 10.74
C SER A 379 -36.17 -24.12 11.24
N ARG A 380 -36.51 -25.04 10.33
CA ARG A 380 -36.52 -26.49 10.62
C ARG A 380 -35.13 -27.12 10.64
N PHE A 381 -34.07 -26.34 10.39
CA PHE A 381 -32.69 -26.79 10.26
C PHE A 381 -31.75 -26.06 11.25
N GLY A 382 -32.25 -25.56 12.39
CA GLY A 382 -31.47 -24.77 13.37
C GLY A 382 -31.22 -23.31 12.94
N LEU A 383 -30.95 -23.10 11.65
CA LEU A 383 -30.61 -21.79 11.07
C LEU A 383 -31.68 -20.71 11.29
N LEU A 384 -31.28 -19.51 11.70
CA LEU A 384 -32.04 -18.28 11.63
C LEU A 384 -31.51 -17.38 10.50
N GLU A 385 -32.40 -16.92 9.63
CA GLU A 385 -32.11 -15.96 8.56
C GLU A 385 -32.42 -14.52 9.02
N MET A 386 -31.56 -13.56 8.71
CA MET A 386 -31.83 -12.14 8.90
C MET A 386 -31.16 -11.25 7.85
N SER A 387 -31.70 -10.06 7.59
CA SER A 387 -31.09 -9.05 6.74
C SER A 387 -30.74 -7.79 7.52
N ARG A 388 -29.56 -7.22 7.26
CA ARG A 388 -29.11 -5.95 7.84
C ARG A 388 -28.71 -4.97 6.75
N GLN A 389 -29.27 -3.76 6.80
CA GLN A 389 -28.89 -2.67 5.91
C GLN A 389 -27.42 -2.29 6.12
N ARG A 390 -26.59 -2.46 5.08
CA ARG A 390 -25.23 -1.90 5.02
C ARG A 390 -25.27 -0.38 5.07
N LEU A 391 -24.40 0.25 5.87
CA LEU A 391 -24.36 1.70 6.06
C LEU A 391 -23.05 2.33 5.56
N ARG A 392 -21.93 1.62 5.73
CA ARG A 392 -20.59 1.86 5.17
C ARG A 392 -20.05 0.52 4.65
N ALA A 393 -18.81 0.48 4.15
CA ALA A 393 -18.07 -0.77 4.01
C ALA A 393 -17.89 -1.46 5.39
N SER A 394 -17.81 -2.78 5.40
CA SER A 394 -17.49 -3.53 6.63
C SER A 394 -15.99 -3.53 6.92
N ILE A 395 -15.57 -3.81 8.16
CA ILE A 395 -14.13 -3.91 8.53
C ILE A 395 -13.43 -5.00 7.71
N ASP A 396 -14.12 -6.07 7.33
CA ASP A 396 -13.62 -7.07 6.40
C ASP A 396 -13.30 -6.45 5.03
N GLU A 397 -14.28 -5.78 4.41
CA GLU A 397 -14.15 -5.12 3.10
C GLU A 397 -13.19 -3.91 3.06
N ALA A 398 -12.86 -3.32 4.22
CA ALA A 398 -12.01 -2.13 4.33
C ALA A 398 -10.58 -2.41 4.83
N SER A 399 -10.36 -3.49 5.59
CA SER A 399 -9.07 -3.80 6.23
C SER A 399 -8.46 -5.15 5.81
N HIS A 400 -9.21 -6.02 5.13
CA HIS A 400 -8.72 -7.33 4.70
C HIS A 400 -8.57 -7.42 3.18
N GLN A 401 -7.63 -8.25 2.74
CA GLN A 401 -7.41 -8.59 1.34
C GLN A 401 -7.70 -10.07 1.11
N VAL A 402 -8.16 -10.43 -0.10
CA VAL A 402 -8.38 -11.83 -0.49
C VAL A 402 -7.05 -12.58 -0.38
N CYS A 403 -7.02 -13.67 0.40
CA CYS A 403 -5.79 -14.42 0.64
C CYS A 403 -5.15 -14.87 -0.71
N PRO A 404 -3.91 -14.44 -1.04
CA PRO A 404 -3.33 -14.68 -2.37
C PRO A 404 -3.15 -16.17 -2.67
N ARG A 405 -2.90 -16.99 -1.65
CA ARG A 405 -2.60 -18.41 -1.79
C ARG A 405 -3.84 -19.27 -2.07
N CYS A 406 -4.97 -19.02 -1.40
CA CYS A 406 -6.21 -19.78 -1.66
C CYS A 406 -7.22 -19.03 -2.54
N LYS A 407 -6.91 -17.78 -2.93
CA LYS A 407 -7.73 -16.92 -3.79
C LYS A 407 -9.20 -16.86 -3.32
N GLY A 408 -9.38 -16.80 -1.99
CA GLY A 408 -10.68 -16.76 -1.30
C GLY A 408 -11.30 -18.10 -0.92
N GLN A 409 -10.76 -19.25 -1.36
CA GLN A 409 -11.38 -20.57 -1.18
C GLN A 409 -11.28 -21.17 0.24
N GLY A 410 -10.56 -20.52 1.17
CA GLY A 410 -10.34 -21.01 2.55
C GLY A 410 -9.58 -22.34 2.68
N SER A 411 -9.23 -22.99 1.57
CA SER A 411 -8.63 -24.32 1.51
C SER A 411 -7.70 -24.46 0.30
N ILE A 412 -6.84 -25.49 0.30
CA ILE A 412 -5.85 -25.74 -0.75
C ILE A 412 -5.84 -27.25 -1.06
N ARG A 413 -5.72 -27.60 -2.34
CA ARG A 413 -5.67 -28.99 -2.79
C ARG A 413 -4.34 -29.66 -2.40
N GLY A 414 -4.41 -30.76 -1.65
CA GLY A 414 -3.23 -31.48 -1.14
C GLY A 414 -2.34 -32.05 -2.25
N ILE A 415 -1.02 -32.11 -1.96
CA ILE A 415 0.08 -32.39 -2.92
C ILE A 415 -0.24 -33.55 -3.88
N GLN A 416 -0.59 -34.73 -3.36
CA GLN A 416 -0.88 -35.91 -4.18
C GLN A 416 -2.04 -35.68 -5.17
N SER A 417 -3.07 -34.96 -4.74
CA SER A 417 -4.25 -34.65 -5.56
C SER A 417 -3.92 -33.61 -6.63
N GLN A 418 -3.09 -32.60 -6.31
CA GLN A 418 -2.63 -31.59 -7.28
C GLN A 418 -1.70 -32.22 -8.31
N ALA A 419 -0.71 -33.00 -7.88
CA ALA A 419 0.21 -33.74 -8.74
C ALA A 419 -0.52 -34.71 -9.71
N LEU A 420 -1.56 -35.40 -9.25
CA LEU A 420 -2.41 -36.24 -10.13
C LEU A 420 -3.29 -35.42 -11.10
N SER A 421 -3.52 -34.13 -10.86
CA SER A 421 -4.09 -33.21 -11.86
C SER A 421 -3.04 -32.83 -12.90
N LEU A 422 -1.85 -32.46 -12.44
CA LEU A 422 -0.76 -32.01 -13.30
C LEU A 422 -0.30 -33.10 -14.26
N LEU A 423 -0.20 -34.36 -13.82
CA LEU A 423 0.09 -35.49 -14.71
C LEU A 423 -0.91 -35.64 -15.86
N ARG A 424 -2.21 -35.42 -15.59
CA ARG A 424 -3.24 -35.49 -16.63
C ARG A 424 -3.13 -34.32 -17.61
N LEU A 425 -2.84 -33.12 -17.11
CA LEU A 425 -2.64 -31.94 -17.94
C LEU A 425 -1.37 -32.07 -18.81
N ILE A 426 -0.28 -32.60 -18.26
CA ILE A 426 0.96 -32.91 -19.00
C ILE A 426 0.70 -34.00 -20.05
N GLU A 427 -0.06 -35.05 -19.71
CA GLU A 427 -0.43 -36.11 -20.67
C GLU A 427 -1.37 -35.58 -21.79
N GLU A 428 -2.29 -34.66 -21.47
CA GLU A 428 -3.17 -33.98 -22.42
C GLU A 428 -2.40 -33.04 -23.36
N GLU A 429 -1.50 -32.19 -22.84
CA GLU A 429 -0.63 -31.34 -23.69
C GLU A 429 0.30 -32.19 -24.58
N ALA A 430 0.81 -33.31 -24.07
CA ALA A 430 1.70 -34.20 -24.82
C ALA A 430 0.99 -34.97 -25.94
N MET A 431 -0.32 -35.17 -25.86
CA MET A 431 -1.13 -35.83 -26.89
C MET A 431 -1.56 -34.91 -28.05
N LYS A 432 -1.23 -33.61 -28.01
CA LYS A 432 -1.59 -32.65 -29.08
C LYS A 432 -0.60 -32.69 -30.24
N ASP A 433 -1.10 -32.52 -31.46
CA ASP A 433 -0.29 -32.57 -32.69
C ASP A 433 0.84 -31.54 -32.70
N ARG A 434 2.02 -31.96 -33.18
CA ARG A 434 3.25 -31.15 -33.27
C ARG A 434 3.80 -30.65 -31.94
N THR A 435 3.64 -31.42 -30.86
CA THR A 435 4.32 -31.14 -29.57
C THR A 435 5.75 -31.64 -29.62
N ARG A 436 6.73 -30.78 -29.30
CA ARG A 436 8.13 -31.20 -29.20
C ARG A 436 8.63 -31.29 -27.76
N ARG A 437 8.26 -30.32 -26.92
CA ARG A 437 8.66 -30.24 -25.50
C ARG A 437 7.54 -29.63 -24.66
N ILE A 438 7.42 -30.08 -23.41
CA ILE A 438 6.61 -29.45 -22.36
C ILE A 438 7.55 -29.01 -21.25
N THR A 439 7.42 -27.76 -20.81
CA THR A 439 8.02 -27.26 -19.58
C THR A 439 6.94 -27.19 -18.49
N GLY A 440 7.32 -27.46 -17.24
CA GLY A 440 6.41 -27.34 -16.10
C GLY A 440 7.12 -26.77 -14.89
N GLU A 441 6.82 -25.52 -14.55
CA GLU A 441 7.37 -24.83 -13.38
C GLU A 441 6.47 -25.04 -12.17
N LEU A 442 7.03 -25.60 -11.11
CA LEU A 442 6.26 -26.23 -10.03
C LEU A 442 6.77 -25.85 -8.63
N PRO A 443 5.87 -25.75 -7.63
CA PRO A 443 6.25 -25.69 -6.21
C PRO A 443 7.11 -26.89 -5.79
N VAL A 444 8.05 -26.65 -4.87
CA VAL A 444 9.05 -27.63 -4.39
C VAL A 444 8.43 -28.99 -4.03
N ASP A 445 7.37 -29.02 -3.21
CA ASP A 445 6.72 -30.25 -2.77
C ASP A 445 6.10 -31.06 -3.93
N ILE A 446 5.48 -30.36 -4.87
CA ILE A 446 4.79 -30.95 -6.03
C ILE A 446 5.82 -31.48 -7.02
N ALA A 447 6.85 -30.68 -7.33
CA ALA A 447 7.94 -31.08 -8.19
C ALA A 447 8.67 -32.29 -7.63
N THR A 448 8.95 -32.30 -6.32
CA THR A 448 9.61 -33.43 -5.62
C THR A 448 8.79 -34.71 -5.76
N PHE A 449 7.48 -34.66 -5.48
CA PHE A 449 6.59 -35.82 -5.59
C PHE A 449 6.40 -36.32 -7.03
N LEU A 450 6.39 -35.41 -8.01
CA LEU A 450 6.30 -35.77 -9.43
C LEU A 450 7.60 -36.40 -9.93
N LEU A 451 8.74 -35.76 -9.66
CA LEU A 451 10.06 -36.20 -10.11
C LEU A 451 10.60 -37.42 -9.36
N ASN A 452 9.99 -37.87 -8.26
CA ASN A 452 10.34 -39.11 -7.56
C ASN A 452 9.22 -40.16 -7.68
N GLU A 453 8.13 -40.05 -6.91
CA GLU A 453 7.05 -41.04 -6.83
C GLU A 453 6.25 -41.22 -8.13
N LYS A 454 6.37 -40.30 -9.09
CA LYS A 454 5.73 -40.37 -10.41
C LYS A 454 6.73 -40.35 -11.58
N ARG A 455 8.03 -40.47 -11.32
CA ARG A 455 9.11 -40.51 -12.34
C ARG A 455 8.82 -41.52 -13.46
N SER A 456 8.39 -42.72 -13.10
CA SER A 456 8.06 -43.79 -14.07
C SER A 456 6.81 -43.50 -14.91
N VAL A 457 5.87 -42.70 -14.40
CA VAL A 457 4.68 -42.26 -15.14
C VAL A 457 5.07 -41.20 -16.17
N ILE A 458 5.87 -40.20 -15.76
CA ILE A 458 6.39 -39.15 -16.66
C ILE A 458 7.18 -39.79 -17.82
N GLN A 459 8.14 -40.66 -17.52
CA GLN A 459 8.90 -41.41 -18.52
C GLN A 459 8.04 -42.29 -19.45
N SER A 460 6.83 -42.67 -19.01
CA SER A 460 5.87 -43.43 -19.82
C SER A 460 4.97 -42.54 -20.69
N ILE A 461 4.89 -41.24 -20.40
CA ILE A 461 4.24 -40.22 -21.24
C ILE A 461 5.23 -39.78 -22.32
N GLU A 462 6.47 -39.42 -21.94
CA GLU A 462 7.56 -39.04 -22.86
C GLU A 462 7.75 -40.07 -23.98
N LYS A 463 7.93 -41.35 -23.61
CA LYS A 463 8.19 -42.45 -24.55
C LYS A 463 7.01 -42.81 -25.45
N ARG A 464 5.78 -42.47 -25.06
CA ARG A 464 4.56 -42.81 -25.82
C ARG A 464 4.20 -41.74 -26.82
N ASN A 465 4.42 -40.48 -26.45
CA ASN A 465 4.07 -39.31 -27.25
C ASN A 465 5.26 -38.72 -28.03
N HIS A 466 6.49 -39.18 -27.75
CA HIS A 466 7.75 -38.68 -28.32
C HIS A 466 8.04 -37.20 -27.99
N VAL A 467 7.65 -36.78 -26.78
CA VAL A 467 7.77 -35.41 -26.25
C VAL A 467 8.78 -35.36 -25.10
N ASP A 468 9.65 -34.34 -25.08
CA ASP A 468 10.53 -34.04 -23.94
C ASP A 468 9.69 -33.42 -22.78
N ILE A 469 9.77 -33.93 -21.53
CA ILE A 469 9.08 -33.31 -20.38
C ILE A 469 10.09 -32.76 -19.36
N VAL A 470 10.18 -31.42 -19.28
CA VAL A 470 11.14 -30.71 -18.41
C VAL A 470 10.39 -30.05 -17.25
N LEU A 471 10.36 -30.70 -16.09
CA LEU A 471 9.81 -30.12 -14.87
C LEU A 471 10.89 -29.38 -14.08
N THR A 472 10.62 -28.12 -13.72
CA THR A 472 11.52 -27.23 -12.98
C THR A 472 10.96 -26.93 -11.59
N ILE A 473 11.86 -26.65 -10.65
CA ILE A 473 11.51 -26.31 -9.26
C ILE A 473 11.63 -24.80 -9.11
N ASN A 474 10.54 -24.12 -8.78
CA ASN A 474 10.58 -22.72 -8.37
C ASN A 474 10.33 -22.60 -6.84
N PRO A 475 11.33 -22.21 -6.04
CA PRO A 475 11.17 -22.00 -4.59
C PRO A 475 10.16 -20.91 -4.21
N HIS A 476 9.91 -19.95 -5.10
CA HIS A 476 8.97 -18.85 -4.87
C HIS A 476 7.52 -19.26 -5.14
N LEU A 477 7.29 -20.35 -5.88
CA LEU A 477 5.97 -20.81 -6.28
C LEU A 477 5.36 -21.70 -5.19
N HIS A 478 4.10 -21.46 -4.85
CA HIS A 478 3.42 -22.12 -3.73
C HIS A 478 2.12 -22.79 -4.17
N SER A 479 1.88 -24.03 -3.71
CA SER A 479 0.62 -24.72 -3.94
C SER A 479 -0.56 -23.85 -3.47
N PRO A 480 -1.58 -23.61 -4.33
CA PRO A 480 -1.96 -24.41 -5.50
C PRO A 480 -1.33 -24.01 -6.85
N ASP A 481 -0.60 -22.89 -6.94
CA ASP A 481 -0.13 -22.33 -8.21
C ASP A 481 0.93 -23.19 -8.92
N TYR A 482 0.96 -23.12 -10.25
CA TYR A 482 1.87 -23.83 -11.15
C TYR A 482 1.86 -23.18 -12.54
N PHE A 483 2.89 -23.41 -13.35
CA PHE A 483 2.90 -23.07 -14.78
C PHE A 483 3.24 -24.31 -15.62
N ILE A 484 2.54 -24.51 -16.73
CA ILE A 484 2.87 -25.52 -17.74
C ILE A 484 2.79 -24.86 -19.11
N GLU A 485 3.84 -25.00 -19.90
CA GLU A 485 3.96 -24.43 -21.25
C GLU A 485 4.36 -25.54 -22.24
N ARG A 486 3.92 -25.38 -23.49
CA ARG A 486 3.99 -26.41 -24.54
C ARG A 486 4.61 -25.81 -25.79
N PHE A 487 5.79 -26.30 -26.16
CA PHE A 487 6.53 -25.89 -27.34
C PHE A 487 6.32 -26.86 -28.51
N ARG A 488 6.11 -26.30 -29.69
CA ARG A 488 5.95 -27.04 -30.95
C ARG A 488 7.25 -27.25 -31.70
N ASP A 489 7.20 -28.13 -32.69
CA ASP A 489 8.34 -28.42 -33.59
C ASP A 489 8.89 -27.18 -34.32
N ASP A 490 8.03 -26.18 -34.60
CA ASP A 490 8.37 -24.91 -35.26
C ASP A 490 8.67 -23.75 -34.29
N GLU A 491 8.52 -23.98 -32.99
CA GLU A 491 8.79 -22.99 -31.93
C GLU A 491 10.11 -23.28 -31.20
N MET A 492 10.80 -24.39 -31.52
CA MET A 492 11.96 -24.89 -30.75
C MET A 492 13.28 -24.76 -31.51
N ASN A 493 13.98 -23.64 -31.31
CA ASN A 493 15.33 -23.41 -31.84
C ASN A 493 16.42 -24.19 -31.07
N GLU A 494 17.62 -24.29 -31.65
CA GLU A 494 18.78 -24.94 -31.02
C GLU A 494 19.19 -24.23 -29.71
N GLU A 495 19.12 -22.91 -29.66
CA GLU A 495 19.39 -22.10 -28.46
C GLU A 495 18.46 -22.48 -27.29
N MET A 496 17.14 -22.55 -27.54
CA MET A 496 16.14 -22.99 -26.55
C MET A 496 16.32 -24.45 -26.13
N SER A 497 16.93 -25.26 -27.00
CA SER A 497 17.26 -26.66 -26.69
C SER A 497 18.46 -26.77 -25.75
N ALA A 498 19.39 -25.80 -25.80
CA ALA A 498 20.62 -25.74 -25.02
C ALA A 498 20.46 -25.10 -23.62
N VAL A 499 19.36 -24.38 -23.34
CA VAL A 499 19.14 -23.76 -22.02
C VAL A 499 18.99 -24.84 -20.92
N PRO A 500 19.85 -24.85 -19.87
CA PRO A 500 19.71 -25.80 -18.76
C PRO A 500 18.40 -25.61 -18.00
N SER A 501 17.82 -26.71 -17.49
CA SER A 501 16.50 -26.67 -16.83
C SER A 501 16.40 -25.69 -15.65
N TYR A 502 17.47 -25.46 -14.90
CA TYR A 502 17.52 -24.47 -13.81
C TYR A 502 17.54 -23.00 -14.29
N ARG A 503 17.78 -22.76 -15.59
CA ARG A 503 17.63 -21.45 -16.25
C ARG A 503 16.31 -21.29 -17.01
N LEU A 504 15.47 -22.32 -17.08
CA LEU A 504 14.11 -22.23 -17.66
C LEU A 504 13.06 -21.67 -16.67
N VAL A 505 13.46 -21.31 -15.45
CA VAL A 505 12.60 -20.64 -14.44
C VAL A 505 12.45 -19.16 -14.82
N ASN A 506 11.73 -18.91 -15.91
CA ASN A 506 11.45 -17.58 -16.43
C ASN A 506 10.36 -16.86 -15.61
N HIS A 507 9.54 -17.59 -14.83
CA HIS A 507 8.57 -16.99 -13.93
C HIS A 507 9.19 -16.77 -12.54
N GLN A 508 10.13 -15.82 -12.47
CA GLN A 508 10.18 -14.98 -11.28
C GLN A 508 8.76 -14.46 -11.03
N HIS A 509 8.34 -14.44 -9.76
CA HIS A 509 7.00 -13.99 -9.41
C HIS A 509 6.85 -12.47 -9.64
N ASN A 510 6.51 -12.12 -10.89
CA ASN A 510 5.19 -11.55 -11.08
C ASN A 510 4.20 -12.52 -10.42
N SER A 511 3.89 -12.25 -9.15
CA SER A 511 2.48 -12.27 -8.80
C SER A 511 1.77 -11.48 -9.90
N GLU A 512 0.70 -12.05 -10.49
CA GLU A 512 -0.36 -11.18 -11.04
C GLU A 512 -0.56 -10.10 -9.99
N GLU A 513 -0.36 -8.81 -10.31
CA GLU A 513 -0.28 -7.77 -9.28
C GLU A 513 -1.44 -7.99 -8.31
N MET A 514 -1.16 -8.52 -7.12
CA MET A 514 -2.01 -8.18 -6.00
C MET A 514 -1.97 -6.66 -6.06
N PRO A 515 -3.13 -5.99 -6.17
CA PRO A 515 -3.14 -4.60 -5.83
C PRO A 515 -2.75 -4.57 -4.34
N ILE A 516 -1.45 -4.39 -4.11
CA ILE A 516 -1.01 -3.11 -3.56
C ILE A 516 -2.00 -2.12 -4.14
N LEU A 517 -2.99 -1.78 -3.33
CA LEU A 517 -3.73 -0.56 -3.51
C LEU A 517 -2.67 0.51 -3.28
N ARG A 518 -1.86 0.73 -4.34
CA ARG A 518 -1.44 2.05 -4.78
C ARG A 518 -2.75 2.80 -4.59
N PRO A 519 -2.84 3.76 -3.64
CA PRO A 519 -3.97 4.65 -3.66
C PRO A 519 -3.99 5.16 -5.09
N LYS A 520 -5.10 4.91 -5.80
CA LYS A 520 -5.26 5.54 -7.11
C LYS A 520 -5.01 7.03 -6.87
N ASP A 521 -4.54 7.74 -7.89
CA ASP A 521 -4.48 9.20 -7.82
C ASP A 521 -5.91 9.81 -7.92
N ASP A 522 -6.90 9.14 -7.30
CA ASP A 522 -7.81 9.67 -6.26
C ASP A 522 -7.05 10.61 -5.29
N ARG A 523 -6.46 11.66 -5.87
CA ARG A 523 -6.23 12.93 -5.21
C ARG A 523 -7.51 13.23 -4.46
N VAL A 524 -7.41 13.50 -3.17
CA VAL A 524 -8.55 13.96 -2.39
C VAL A 524 -8.95 15.30 -3.02
N GLU A 525 -9.95 15.27 -3.90
CA GLU A 525 -10.40 16.47 -4.60
C GLU A 525 -10.80 17.48 -3.53
N ALA A 526 -10.13 18.63 -3.50
CA ALA A 526 -10.51 19.68 -2.58
C ALA A 526 -11.93 20.12 -2.94
N PRO A 527 -12.93 20.00 -2.04
CA PRO A 527 -14.29 20.39 -2.34
C PRO A 527 -14.33 21.89 -2.63
N VAL A 528 -14.98 22.29 -3.72
CA VAL A 528 -15.15 23.71 -4.07
C VAL A 528 -15.82 24.50 -2.93
N VAL A 529 -16.69 23.82 -2.16
CA VAL A 529 -17.28 24.31 -0.92
C VAL A 529 -16.57 23.66 0.28
N SER A 530 -15.50 24.28 0.77
CA SER A 530 -14.84 23.87 2.01
C SER A 530 -15.59 24.40 3.24
N SER A 531 -16.03 23.45 4.10
CA SER A 531 -16.42 23.66 5.51
C SER A 531 -17.09 25.01 5.86
N ILE A 532 -18.33 25.22 5.41
CA ILE A 532 -19.12 26.39 5.80
C ILE A 532 -19.44 26.33 7.29
N MET A 533 -18.89 27.27 8.06
CA MET A 533 -19.29 27.50 9.44
C MET A 533 -20.54 28.39 9.49
N PRO A 534 -21.58 28.02 10.26
CA PRO A 534 -22.72 28.89 10.57
C PRO A 534 -22.28 30.30 11.03
N GLN A 535 -22.95 31.34 10.54
CA GLN A 535 -22.61 32.75 10.83
C GLN A 535 -22.90 33.17 12.29
N THR A 536 -23.78 32.46 13.00
CA THR A 536 -24.13 32.69 14.41
C THR A 536 -24.42 31.36 15.11
N PRO A 537 -24.15 31.21 16.42
CA PRO A 537 -24.41 29.98 17.17
C PRO A 537 -25.90 29.75 17.46
N VAL A 538 -26.27 28.49 17.72
CA VAL A 538 -27.64 28.08 18.06
C VAL A 538 -28.26 28.98 19.15
N PRO A 539 -29.47 29.54 18.91
CA PRO A 539 -30.22 30.28 19.92
C PRO A 539 -30.44 29.43 21.17
N GLN A 540 -29.88 29.84 22.30
CA GLN A 540 -30.15 29.16 23.57
C GLN A 540 -31.60 29.40 23.96
N ALA A 541 -32.41 28.33 23.94
CA ALA A 541 -33.77 28.34 24.47
C ALA A 541 -33.74 28.90 25.91
N LYS A 542 -34.41 30.04 26.14
CA LYS A 542 -34.52 30.65 27.47
C LYS A 542 -35.16 29.63 28.40
N GLY A 543 -34.36 29.07 29.32
CA GLY A 543 -34.68 27.87 30.05
C GLY A 543 -36.12 27.85 30.56
N GLY A 544 -36.96 27.01 29.93
CA GLY A 544 -38.37 26.86 30.30
C GLY A 544 -38.44 26.53 31.78
N ALA A 545 -39.10 27.39 32.55
CA ALA A 545 -39.00 27.36 34.01
C ALA A 545 -39.58 26.04 34.56
N ALA A 546 -38.70 25.10 34.87
CA ALA A 546 -39.05 23.87 35.55
C ALA A 546 -39.77 24.25 36.86
N VAL A 547 -41.04 23.85 37.00
CA VAL A 547 -41.91 24.26 38.11
C VAL A 547 -41.53 23.47 39.38
N VAL A 548 -40.37 23.80 39.93
CA VAL A 548 -39.92 23.36 41.25
C VAL A 548 -40.86 24.02 42.27
N LYS A 549 -41.76 23.22 42.84
CA LYS A 549 -42.70 23.68 43.86
C LYS A 549 -41.92 24.20 45.08
N SER A 550 -42.40 25.30 45.64
CA SER A 550 -41.73 26.09 46.67
C SER A 550 -41.50 25.33 47.98
N GLY A 551 -40.34 25.53 48.61
CA GLY A 551 -40.02 24.98 49.92
C GLY A 551 -38.70 25.48 50.52
N LEU A 552 -38.81 26.45 51.44
CA LEU A 552 -37.83 26.81 52.47
C LEU A 552 -36.42 27.31 52.06
N SER A 553 -36.31 28.65 52.04
CA SER A 553 -35.28 29.48 52.72
C SER A 553 -33.79 29.08 52.61
N ALA A 554 -32.92 29.89 51.99
CA ALA A 554 -32.55 31.27 52.38
C ALA A 554 -31.78 31.37 53.73
N LEU A 555 -30.50 30.98 53.71
CA LEU A 555 -29.45 31.33 54.67
C LEU A 555 -28.10 31.36 53.90
N PHE A 556 -27.03 31.86 54.51
CA PHE A 556 -25.66 31.98 53.92
C PHE A 556 -25.48 32.97 52.75
N SER A 557 -26.14 34.13 52.80
CA SER A 557 -25.78 35.31 51.97
C SER A 557 -25.36 36.53 52.79
N LYS A 558 -24.53 36.33 53.84
CA LYS A 558 -23.88 37.44 54.59
C LYS A 558 -22.76 37.04 55.56
N VAL A 559 -21.67 36.44 55.07
CA VAL A 559 -20.38 36.39 55.81
C VAL A 559 -19.24 36.72 54.85
N VAL A 560 -18.68 37.93 55.02
CA VAL A 560 -17.26 38.29 54.83
C VAL A 560 -16.60 37.82 53.50
N ALA A 561 -16.37 38.66 52.49
CA ALA A 561 -16.53 40.12 52.35
C ALA A 561 -15.64 41.02 53.25
N LEU A 562 -14.55 40.48 53.81
CA LEU A 562 -13.33 41.21 54.20
C LEU A 562 -12.12 40.47 53.61
N PHE A 563 -10.94 41.09 53.64
CA PHE A 563 -9.69 40.61 53.04
C PHE A 563 -9.71 40.54 51.50
N LYS A 564 -9.94 41.71 50.93
CA LYS A 564 -9.48 42.07 49.58
C LYS A 564 -8.09 42.74 49.70
N GLU A 565 -7.27 42.58 48.67
CA GLU A 565 -6.05 43.36 48.33
C GLU A 565 -4.79 43.31 49.23
N GLY A 566 -3.66 42.97 48.59
CA GLY A 566 -2.41 43.71 48.78
C GLY A 566 -1.11 42.91 48.91
N HIS A 567 -0.42 42.62 47.79
CA HIS A 567 1.01 42.96 47.56
C HIS A 567 1.48 42.60 46.13
N ASN A 568 2.48 43.34 45.63
CA ASN A 568 3.24 43.04 44.39
C ASN A 568 4.63 42.45 44.77
N GLY A 569 5.27 41.64 43.91
CA GLY A 569 6.65 41.22 44.15
C GLY A 569 7.26 40.26 43.11
N HIS A 570 8.38 40.68 42.53
CA HIS A 570 9.25 40.03 41.53
C HIS A 570 9.67 38.55 41.75
N THR A 571 9.57 37.77 40.64
CA THR A 571 10.59 36.92 39.95
C THR A 571 11.63 36.03 40.67
N VAL A 572 12.04 35.00 39.91
CA VAL A 572 13.24 34.10 39.96
C VAL A 572 13.34 32.97 40.99
N ASP A 573 13.44 31.76 40.41
CA ASP A 573 14.41 30.68 40.65
C ASP A 573 14.38 29.78 41.90
N ALA A 574 14.10 28.50 41.59
CA ALA A 574 15.03 27.37 41.75
C ALA A 574 15.06 26.52 43.05
N VAL A 575 14.85 25.20 42.81
CA VAL A 575 15.79 24.11 43.16
C VAL A 575 15.69 23.40 44.54
N LEU A 576 15.29 22.12 44.44
CA LEU A 576 15.65 20.93 45.22
C LEU A 576 15.12 20.66 46.66
N HIS A 577 14.57 19.43 46.77
CA HIS A 577 14.80 18.43 47.84
C HIS A 577 14.13 18.61 49.23
N LYS A 578 13.86 17.56 50.03
CA LYS A 578 13.77 16.08 49.83
C LYS A 578 13.42 15.40 51.17
N LYS A 579 12.47 14.44 51.19
CA LYS A 579 12.22 13.47 52.30
C LYS A 579 11.76 14.14 53.65
N GLU A 580 11.24 13.47 54.69
CA GLU A 580 10.82 12.07 54.90
C GLU A 580 9.73 11.92 55.99
N GLU A 581 8.99 10.80 55.94
CA GLU A 581 8.37 10.02 57.05
C GLU A 581 7.32 10.59 58.06
N LYS A 582 6.16 9.91 58.05
CA LYS A 582 5.47 9.22 59.19
C LYS A 582 4.54 9.92 60.20
N GLN A 583 3.50 9.13 60.53
CA GLN A 583 2.79 8.96 61.82
C GLN A 583 1.93 10.14 62.34
N THR A 584 0.59 10.12 62.22
CA THR A 584 -0.46 9.28 62.86
C THR A 584 -0.76 9.60 64.32
N ILE A 585 -2.00 10.06 64.57
CA ILE A 585 -2.89 9.89 65.75
C ILE A 585 -4.21 10.58 65.32
N ASN A 586 -5.36 9.91 65.23
CA ASN A 586 -6.35 9.65 66.30
C ASN A 586 -6.84 10.95 67.02
N GLU A 587 -8.09 11.11 67.44
CA GLU A 587 -9.07 10.09 67.85
C GLU A 587 -10.55 10.57 67.69
N SER A 588 -11.48 9.79 68.26
CA SER A 588 -12.93 9.96 68.43
C SER A 588 -13.42 11.36 68.89
N VAL A 589 -14.72 11.75 68.80
CA VAL A 589 -15.89 11.17 69.50
C VAL A 589 -17.23 11.48 68.79
N THR A 590 -18.18 10.53 68.83
CA THR A 590 -19.64 10.78 68.72
C THR A 590 -20.33 10.26 70.00
N PRO A 591 -21.54 10.75 70.34
CA PRO A 591 -22.63 9.78 70.58
C PRO A 591 -24.08 10.27 70.34
N THR A 592 -24.99 9.31 70.04
CA THR A 592 -26.45 9.29 70.37
C THR A 592 -27.39 10.37 69.81
N SER A 593 -28.73 10.24 69.75
CA SER A 593 -29.71 9.12 69.60
C SER A 593 -31.10 9.77 69.36
N LYS A 594 -32.18 9.17 68.83
CA LYS A 594 -32.92 7.95 69.26
C LYS A 594 -34.08 7.66 68.27
N ASN A 595 -34.48 6.38 68.15
CA ASN A 595 -35.77 5.94 67.55
C ASN A 595 -36.73 5.44 68.66
N VAL A 596 -38.03 5.27 68.35
CA VAL A 596 -39.07 4.51 69.11
C VAL A 596 -40.44 4.73 68.43
N HIS A 597 -41.44 3.85 68.40
CA HIS A 597 -41.57 2.37 68.42
C HIS A 597 -43.05 2.03 68.05
N HIS A 598 -43.55 0.80 67.94
CA HIS A 598 -42.98 -0.54 68.22
C HIS A 598 -43.22 -1.45 66.98
N GLU A 599 -43.65 -2.73 66.89
CA GLU A 599 -43.89 -3.99 67.65
C GLU A 599 -43.91 -5.10 66.52
N GLU A 600 -44.18 -6.41 66.57
CA GLU A 600 -44.47 -7.58 67.44
C GLU A 600 -44.12 -8.81 66.53
N THR A 601 -43.84 -10.08 66.88
CA THR A 601 -43.37 -10.88 68.04
C THR A 601 -43.06 -12.31 67.50
N ALA A 602 -42.35 -13.26 68.14
CA ALA A 602 -41.51 -13.23 69.35
C ALA A 602 -40.51 -14.42 69.39
N GLN A 603 -39.26 -14.11 69.78
CA GLN A 603 -38.46 -14.87 70.79
C GLN A 603 -37.62 -16.13 70.41
N PRO A 604 -36.49 -16.40 71.13
CA PRO A 604 -35.18 -16.61 70.46
C PRO A 604 -34.19 -17.58 71.18
N VAL A 605 -32.86 -17.36 71.01
CA VAL A 605 -31.75 -17.67 71.99
C VAL A 605 -31.29 -19.17 72.03
N ARG A 606 -30.01 -19.62 72.10
CA ARG A 606 -28.61 -19.09 72.29
C ARG A 606 -27.57 -20.21 71.92
N GLU A 607 -26.22 -20.09 71.88
CA GLU A 607 -25.18 -19.06 71.59
C GLU A 607 -23.77 -19.77 71.51
N LYS A 608 -22.82 -19.26 70.69
CA LYS A 608 -21.32 -19.31 70.87
C LYS A 608 -20.54 -20.67 70.79
N PRO A 609 -19.18 -20.68 70.63
CA PRO A 609 -18.29 -19.79 69.84
C PRO A 609 -17.01 -20.47 69.21
N ILE A 610 -16.08 -19.64 68.68
CA ILE A 610 -14.58 -19.80 68.61
C ILE A 610 -13.89 -20.45 67.37
N VAL A 611 -13.09 -19.60 66.67
CA VAL A 611 -11.78 -19.80 65.98
C VAL A 611 -11.63 -20.72 64.74
N THR A 612 -10.81 -20.25 63.78
CA THR A 612 -10.24 -20.96 62.62
C THR A 612 -8.69 -21.05 62.74
N PRO A 613 -8.03 -22.06 62.15
CA PRO A 613 -7.55 -22.00 60.76
C PRO A 613 -7.91 -23.25 59.91
N ALA A 614 -7.42 -23.31 58.67
CA ALA A 614 -7.73 -24.30 57.62
C ALA A 614 -6.46 -25.12 57.23
N PRO A 615 -6.39 -25.88 56.10
CA PRO A 615 -7.44 -26.44 55.23
C PRO A 615 -7.26 -27.97 54.92
N GLU A 616 -8.20 -28.58 54.17
CA GLU A 616 -7.96 -29.24 52.85
C GLU A 616 -8.93 -30.39 52.48
N ALA A 617 -9.18 -30.48 51.15
CA ALA A 617 -9.53 -31.62 50.29
C ALA A 617 -10.50 -32.75 50.72
N SER A 618 -11.29 -33.22 49.75
CA SER A 618 -11.96 -34.53 49.76
C SER A 618 -12.22 -35.01 48.32
N THR A 619 -11.92 -36.28 48.03
CA THR A 619 -12.03 -36.86 46.67
C THR A 619 -12.43 -38.33 46.74
N VAL A 620 -13.57 -38.69 46.13
CA VAL A 620 -14.07 -40.07 45.90
C VAL A 620 -14.85 -39.97 44.56
N GLN A 621 -14.59 -40.70 43.46
CA GLN A 621 -14.72 -42.15 43.22
C GLN A 621 -16.19 -42.66 43.39
N THR A 622 -16.75 -43.59 42.60
CA THR A 622 -16.26 -44.46 41.50
C THR A 622 -17.44 -45.03 40.67
N HIS A 623 -17.21 -45.28 39.37
CA HIS A 623 -17.76 -46.36 38.50
C HIS A 623 -19.28 -46.69 38.38
N GLU A 624 -19.78 -46.47 37.15
CA GLU A 624 -20.44 -47.42 36.22
C GLU A 624 -21.83 -48.09 36.43
N SER A 625 -22.45 -48.33 35.26
CA SER A 625 -23.47 -49.35 34.88
C SER A 625 -24.98 -49.01 34.93
N THR A 626 -25.63 -49.26 33.79
CA THR A 626 -27.08 -49.28 33.46
C THR A 626 -27.62 -50.74 33.51
N PRO A 627 -28.93 -51.12 33.29
CA PRO A 627 -29.97 -50.43 32.49
C PRO A 627 -31.50 -50.61 32.81
N ALA A 628 -32.34 -49.94 32.00
CA ALA A 628 -33.63 -50.38 31.39
C ALA A 628 -35.00 -50.38 32.12
N ASN A 629 -36.05 -50.10 31.30
CA ASN A 629 -37.50 -50.35 31.42
C ASN A 629 -38.33 -49.54 32.46
N GLY A 630 -39.62 -49.26 32.27
CA GLY A 630 -40.57 -49.58 31.17
C GLY A 630 -41.91 -48.78 31.31
N ALA A 631 -42.89 -48.95 30.41
CA ALA A 631 -43.99 -47.96 30.21
C ALA A 631 -45.44 -48.52 30.13
N ASN A 632 -46.45 -47.62 30.14
CA ASN A 632 -47.45 -47.40 29.05
C ASN A 632 -48.98 -47.32 29.40
N VAL A 633 -49.76 -46.63 28.54
CA VAL A 633 -51.25 -46.62 28.25
C VAL A 633 -52.27 -46.14 29.32
N LYS A 634 -53.53 -45.68 29.04
CA LYS A 634 -54.47 -45.57 27.85
C LYS A 634 -55.53 -44.44 28.12
N ARG A 635 -56.55 -44.01 27.33
CA ARG A 635 -57.24 -44.34 26.03
C ARG A 635 -57.59 -42.98 25.30
N LYS A 636 -58.77 -42.40 24.91
CA LYS A 636 -60.22 -42.75 24.69
C LYS A 636 -61.02 -41.72 23.81
N GLU A 637 -61.24 -42.01 22.50
CA GLU A 637 -62.46 -41.68 21.67
C GLU A 637 -62.83 -40.19 21.37
N LYS A 638 -63.69 -39.83 20.40
CA LYS A 638 -64.62 -40.62 19.54
C LYS A 638 -64.98 -39.95 18.18
N SER A 639 -65.36 -40.81 17.22
CA SER A 639 -66.45 -40.67 16.23
C SER A 639 -66.42 -39.61 15.12
N ASP A 640 -67.08 -39.80 13.97
CA ASP A 640 -67.57 -40.98 13.17
C ASP A 640 -68.10 -40.33 11.84
N ASP A 641 -67.98 -40.83 10.60
CA ASP A 641 -67.31 -42.02 10.06
C ASP A 641 -66.07 -41.63 9.21
N HIS A 642 -66.04 -41.26 7.91
CA HIS A 642 -66.89 -41.37 6.69
C HIS A 642 -65.98 -40.89 5.52
N ASP A 643 -66.00 -41.29 4.24
CA ASP A 643 -66.71 -42.27 3.36
C ASP A 643 -65.86 -42.30 2.05
N LYS A 644 -65.52 -43.32 1.24
CA LYS A 644 -65.66 -44.79 1.04
C LYS A 644 -64.41 -45.24 0.21
N HIS A 645 -64.02 -46.50 -0.04
CA HIS A 645 -64.41 -47.86 0.37
C HIS A 645 -63.17 -48.78 0.25
N HIS A 646 -63.04 -49.81 1.10
CA HIS A 646 -62.35 -51.12 0.94
C HIS A 646 -60.97 -51.25 0.21
N ALA A 647 -59.98 -52.04 0.70
CA ALA A 647 -59.85 -52.81 1.94
C ALA A 647 -58.38 -53.25 2.24
N LYS A 648 -58.20 -53.75 3.48
CA LYS A 648 -57.15 -54.63 4.05
C LYS A 648 -56.82 -55.89 3.20
N PRO A 649 -55.80 -56.74 3.53
CA PRO A 649 -54.60 -56.54 4.41
C PRO A 649 -53.27 -57.26 4.01
N THR A 650 -52.15 -56.88 4.64
CA THR A 650 -50.98 -57.77 5.00
C THR A 650 -50.16 -58.38 3.81
N PRO A 651 -49.26 -59.39 3.99
CA PRO A 651 -47.88 -59.14 4.46
C PRO A 651 -46.74 -59.92 3.72
N LYS A 652 -45.51 -59.75 4.22
CA LYS A 652 -44.31 -60.63 4.05
C LYS A 652 -43.60 -60.63 2.69
N ALA A 653 -42.37 -61.17 2.71
CA ALA A 653 -41.42 -61.22 1.61
C ALA A 653 -41.24 -62.62 1.02
N ALA A 654 -41.05 -62.68 -0.29
CA ALA A 654 -40.18 -63.60 -1.04
C ALA A 654 -39.70 -62.79 -2.29
N LYS A 655 -38.44 -62.71 -2.71
CA LYS A 655 -37.28 -63.62 -2.80
C LYS A 655 -37.19 -64.31 -4.18
N MET A 656 -36.10 -64.00 -4.89
CA MET A 656 -35.59 -64.62 -6.14
C MET A 656 -36.43 -64.47 -7.41
N GLU A 657 -35.84 -63.82 -8.42
CA GLU A 657 -35.44 -64.50 -9.65
C GLU A 657 -34.17 -63.80 -10.20
N ASN A 658 -33.42 -64.49 -11.06
CA ASN A 658 -32.12 -64.09 -11.60
C ASN A 658 -32.05 -64.60 -13.05
N ASP A 659 -31.21 -63.98 -13.89
CA ASP A 659 -30.94 -64.36 -15.29
C ASP A 659 -32.17 -64.14 -16.24
N ASP A 660 -32.05 -63.81 -17.52
CA ASP A 660 -30.90 -63.85 -18.45
C ASP A 660 -30.56 -62.49 -19.12
N GLU A 661 -29.50 -62.50 -19.93
CA GLU A 661 -28.71 -61.34 -20.39
C GLU A 661 -29.35 -60.45 -21.50
N VAL A 662 -29.15 -59.12 -21.38
CA VAL A 662 -28.84 -58.25 -22.53
C VAL A 662 -27.71 -57.28 -22.11
N ASN A 663 -26.70 -57.10 -22.98
CA ASN A 663 -25.44 -56.46 -22.63
C ASN A 663 -25.50 -54.92 -22.70
N PRO A 664 -25.18 -54.16 -21.62
CA PRO A 664 -25.14 -52.69 -21.64
C PRO A 664 -23.89 -52.13 -22.35
N SER A 665 -23.87 -50.82 -22.61
CA SER A 665 -22.76 -50.16 -23.32
C SER A 665 -21.61 -49.76 -22.39
N LEU A 666 -20.42 -49.51 -22.98
CA LEU A 666 -19.19 -49.13 -22.26
C LEU A 666 -19.34 -47.84 -21.41
N GLU A 667 -20.33 -47.01 -21.73
CA GLU A 667 -20.57 -45.72 -21.06
C GLU A 667 -21.27 -45.89 -19.70
N GLU A 668 -22.09 -46.93 -19.51
CA GLU A 668 -22.69 -47.26 -18.19
C GLU A 668 -21.67 -47.86 -17.22
N LEU A 669 -20.67 -48.60 -17.71
CA LEU A 669 -19.59 -49.17 -16.88
C LEU A 669 -18.68 -48.11 -16.24
N LEU A 670 -18.66 -46.89 -16.78
CA LEU A 670 -17.81 -45.79 -16.30
C LEU A 670 -18.50 -44.87 -15.29
N HIS A 671 -19.84 -44.93 -15.17
CA HIS A 671 -20.66 -44.00 -14.38
C HIS A 671 -21.76 -44.70 -13.56
N PRO A 672 -21.42 -45.47 -12.51
CA PRO A 672 -22.41 -46.11 -11.63
C PRO A 672 -23.25 -45.07 -10.87
N VAL A 673 -24.56 -45.33 -10.76
CA VAL A 673 -25.53 -44.46 -10.08
C VAL A 673 -25.76 -44.93 -8.64
N GLU A 674 -25.42 -44.11 -7.65
CA GLU A 674 -25.82 -44.34 -6.25
C GLU A 674 -27.17 -43.69 -5.93
N SER A 675 -28.04 -44.42 -5.22
CA SER A 675 -29.31 -43.89 -4.70
C SER A 675 -29.23 -43.68 -3.18
N LYS A 676 -29.54 -42.46 -2.72
CA LYS A 676 -29.87 -42.17 -1.32
C LYS A 676 -31.23 -41.47 -1.26
N ASN A 677 -32.14 -42.04 -0.48
CA ASN A 677 -33.45 -41.49 -0.14
C ASN A 677 -34.35 -41.07 -1.33
N GLY A 678 -34.30 -41.82 -2.45
CA GLY A 678 -35.37 -41.82 -3.44
C GLY A 678 -35.42 -40.64 -4.41
N ARG A 679 -34.29 -39.96 -4.65
CA ARG A 679 -34.11 -39.06 -5.80
C ARG A 679 -32.78 -39.33 -6.49
N GLU A 680 -32.80 -39.34 -7.82
CA GLU A 680 -31.59 -39.41 -8.64
C GLU A 680 -30.87 -38.07 -8.65
N VAL A 681 -29.54 -38.11 -8.54
CA VAL A 681 -28.68 -36.91 -8.63
C VAL A 681 -27.46 -37.24 -9.48
N ARG A 682 -27.45 -36.78 -10.74
CA ARG A 682 -26.22 -36.75 -11.54
C ARG A 682 -25.27 -35.70 -10.97
N LYS A 683 -24.04 -36.09 -10.63
CA LYS A 683 -22.97 -35.14 -10.35
C LYS A 683 -22.63 -34.39 -11.63
N GLY A 684 -22.84 -33.08 -11.66
CA GLY A 684 -22.25 -32.21 -12.68
C GLY A 684 -20.73 -32.24 -12.58
N ARG A 685 -20.03 -32.14 -13.72
CA ARG A 685 -18.58 -31.89 -13.70
C ARG A 685 -18.31 -30.53 -13.04
N PRO A 686 -17.18 -30.36 -12.34
CA PRO A 686 -16.60 -29.03 -12.15
C PRO A 686 -16.46 -28.33 -13.52
N ARG A 687 -16.61 -27.01 -13.56
CA ARG A 687 -16.19 -26.21 -14.72
C ARG A 687 -14.82 -25.63 -14.41
N ASP A 688 -13.84 -25.99 -15.22
CA ASP A 688 -12.50 -25.44 -15.17
C ASP A 688 -12.51 -23.97 -15.58
N VAL A 689 -11.67 -23.14 -14.94
CA VAL A 689 -11.61 -21.69 -15.17
C VAL A 689 -10.16 -21.26 -15.43
N HIS A 690 -9.62 -21.66 -16.58
CA HIS A 690 -8.37 -21.12 -17.13
C HIS A 690 -8.45 -21.03 -18.66
N ALA A 691 -8.75 -19.85 -19.18
CA ALA A 691 -8.53 -19.46 -20.58
C ALA A 691 -8.50 -17.93 -20.68
N VAL A 692 -7.49 -17.38 -21.36
CA VAL A 692 -7.25 -15.93 -21.52
C VAL A 692 -6.93 -15.62 -22.99
N ARG A 693 -7.25 -14.39 -23.43
CA ARG A 693 -7.08 -13.80 -24.78
C ARG A 693 -7.98 -14.34 -25.91
N GLY A 694 -8.32 -13.42 -26.81
CA GLY A 694 -9.13 -13.65 -28.01
C GLY A 694 -10.00 -12.43 -28.36
N GLN A 695 -9.57 -11.61 -29.32
CA GLN A 695 -10.43 -10.57 -29.91
C GLN A 695 -11.31 -11.18 -31.01
N GLY A 696 -12.55 -10.71 -31.15
CA GLY A 696 -13.43 -11.07 -32.27
C GLY A 696 -14.91 -10.94 -31.95
N LYS A 697 -15.60 -10.00 -32.61
CA LYS A 697 -17.07 -9.88 -32.59
C LYS A 697 -17.59 -9.55 -33.98
N ALA A 698 -18.23 -10.53 -34.62
CA ALA A 698 -19.23 -10.36 -35.65
C ALA A 698 -20.24 -11.52 -35.51
N PRO A 699 -21.57 -11.31 -35.62
CA PRO A 699 -22.56 -12.33 -35.26
C PRO A 699 -23.36 -12.89 -36.46
N GLU A 700 -23.79 -14.15 -36.37
CA GLU A 700 -24.93 -14.65 -37.14
C GLU A 700 -25.94 -15.37 -36.22
N THR A 701 -27.03 -14.66 -35.89
CA THR A 701 -28.44 -15.00 -36.21
C THR A 701 -28.67 -16.40 -36.83
N MET A 702 -29.67 -17.22 -36.49
CA MET A 702 -31.13 -17.04 -36.24
C MET A 702 -31.77 -18.47 -36.15
N PRO A 703 -33.11 -18.69 -36.07
CA PRO A 703 -34.24 -17.80 -35.79
C PRO A 703 -34.98 -18.30 -34.50
N ASP A 704 -36.27 -18.67 -34.33
CA ASP A 704 -37.59 -18.64 -35.03
C ASP A 704 -38.68 -19.01 -33.96
N PHE A 705 -40.00 -18.77 -34.04
CA PHE A 705 -40.87 -17.96 -34.90
C PHE A 705 -42.19 -17.62 -34.13
N GLU A 706 -43.21 -17.13 -34.85
CA GLU A 706 -44.66 -17.06 -34.51
C GLU A 706 -45.15 -16.00 -33.50
N GLN A 707 -46.19 -15.18 -33.77
CA GLN A 707 -46.90 -14.68 -34.98
C GLN A 707 -47.92 -13.61 -34.46
N SER A 708 -48.62 -12.71 -35.17
CA SER A 708 -49.00 -12.37 -36.57
C SER A 708 -49.60 -10.93 -36.55
N SER A 709 -49.89 -10.13 -37.59
CA SER A 709 -49.79 -10.15 -39.07
C SER A 709 -50.06 -8.71 -39.62
N ASP A 710 -50.12 -8.56 -40.96
CA ASP A 710 -50.81 -7.48 -41.74
C ASP A 710 -50.17 -6.07 -41.81
N GLU A 711 -50.20 -5.31 -42.94
CA GLU A 711 -50.75 -5.59 -44.29
C GLU A 711 -49.89 -4.95 -45.44
N LEU A 712 -50.24 -5.24 -46.71
CA LEU A 712 -49.51 -4.91 -47.97
C LEU A 712 -49.68 -3.41 -48.42
N LYS A 713 -49.02 -2.81 -49.45
CA LYS A 713 -48.65 -3.20 -50.84
C LYS A 713 -47.63 -2.22 -51.52
N ARG A 714 -46.77 -2.76 -52.43
CA ARG A 714 -46.36 -2.33 -53.83
C ARG A 714 -45.98 -0.85 -54.15
N THR A 715 -45.21 -0.48 -55.19
CA THR A 715 -44.88 -1.12 -56.52
C THR A 715 -43.52 -0.66 -57.12
N GLU A 716 -43.12 -1.24 -58.27
CA GLU A 716 -41.85 -1.08 -59.06
C GLU A 716 -41.71 0.28 -59.82
N THR A 717 -40.69 0.66 -60.63
CA THR A 717 -39.81 -0.01 -61.66
C THR A 717 -38.47 0.74 -61.92
N VAL A 718 -37.28 0.10 -61.97
CA VAL A 718 -36.51 -0.49 -63.13
C VAL A 718 -35.92 0.48 -64.20
N ALA A 719 -34.58 0.46 -64.39
CA ALA A 719 -33.85 0.63 -65.69
C ALA A 719 -32.32 0.29 -65.56
N HIS A 720 -31.63 -0.01 -66.68
CA HIS A 720 -30.19 -0.39 -66.76
C HIS A 720 -29.47 0.35 -67.92
N HIS A 721 -28.14 0.56 -67.79
CA HIS A 721 -27.06 0.82 -68.81
C HIS A 721 -26.04 1.90 -68.30
N ASP A 722 -24.81 2.07 -68.80
CA ASP A 722 -23.74 1.18 -69.33
C ASP A 722 -22.48 2.05 -69.67
N VAL A 723 -21.39 1.45 -70.19
CA VAL A 723 -20.23 2.10 -70.88
C VAL A 723 -19.11 2.74 -69.99
N LYS A 724 -17.94 2.99 -70.60
CA LYS A 724 -16.59 3.24 -70.04
C LYS A 724 -15.81 4.30 -70.87
N ASN A 725 -14.52 4.55 -70.54
CA ASN A 725 -13.49 5.32 -71.31
C ASN A 725 -13.61 6.88 -71.31
N GLU A 726 -12.55 7.70 -71.40
CA GLU A 726 -11.08 7.51 -71.38
C GLU A 726 -10.28 8.77 -70.93
N ARG A 727 -8.94 8.79 -71.05
CA ARG A 727 -8.00 9.91 -70.74
C ARG A 727 -7.56 10.67 -72.01
N ILE A 728 -7.03 11.91 -71.87
CA ILE A 728 -5.81 12.49 -72.53
C ILE A 728 -5.56 13.97 -72.09
N SER A 729 -4.38 14.54 -72.39
CA SER A 729 -3.83 15.85 -71.94
C SER A 729 -3.78 16.94 -73.03
N ASP A 730 -3.45 18.22 -72.67
CA ASP A 730 -2.27 18.97 -73.20
C ASP A 730 -2.10 20.49 -72.85
N ASN A 731 -0.82 20.90 -72.71
CA ASN A 731 -0.11 22.19 -72.90
C ASN A 731 -0.68 23.65 -72.66
N LYS A 732 0.05 24.39 -71.78
CA LYS A 732 0.67 25.77 -71.89
C LYS A 732 -0.10 27.10 -72.16
N SER A 733 -0.01 28.02 -71.17
CA SER A 733 0.38 29.48 -71.23
C SER A 733 -0.53 30.51 -71.96
N PRO A 734 -0.40 31.87 -71.79
CA PRO A 734 0.59 32.69 -71.04
C PRO A 734 -0.01 33.79 -70.07
N GLU A 735 0.69 34.93 -69.90
CA GLU A 735 0.66 35.97 -68.83
C GLU A 735 -0.45 37.08 -68.89
N VAL A 736 -0.54 37.96 -67.86
CA VAL A 736 -0.28 39.45 -67.90
C VAL A 736 -0.90 40.26 -66.72
N ASN A 737 -0.03 41.02 -65.99
CA ASN A 737 -0.09 42.34 -65.30
C ASN A 737 -1.40 43.20 -65.16
N ALA A 738 -1.49 44.26 -64.31
CA ALA A 738 -0.78 44.74 -63.08
C ALA A 738 -1.39 46.11 -62.61
N GLU A 739 -0.83 46.74 -61.56
CA GLU A 739 -0.85 48.21 -61.33
C GLU A 739 0.34 48.70 -60.43
N THR A 740 0.32 49.92 -59.89
CA THR A 740 1.51 50.75 -59.55
C THR A 740 1.40 51.47 -58.17
N VAL A 741 2.30 52.45 -57.89
CA VAL A 741 2.38 53.40 -56.73
C VAL A 741 3.10 52.83 -55.47
N LEU A 742 4.22 53.35 -54.89
CA LEU A 742 5.05 54.59 -54.93
C LEU A 742 4.73 55.68 -53.87
N THR A 743 5.64 56.52 -53.36
CA THR A 743 7.12 56.73 -53.47
C THR A 743 7.75 56.69 -52.03
N GLU A 744 8.98 57.06 -51.60
CA GLU A 744 10.37 57.42 -52.04
C GLU A 744 11.23 57.47 -50.73
N ASN A 745 12.57 57.52 -50.60
CA ASN A 745 13.80 57.34 -51.43
C ASN A 745 14.89 56.79 -50.44
N ASN A 746 16.19 57.13 -50.23
CA ASN A 746 17.41 57.80 -50.78
C ASN A 746 18.57 57.37 -49.80
N ALA A 747 19.91 57.45 -49.92
CA ALA A 747 20.97 57.74 -50.91
C ALA A 747 22.33 57.31 -50.23
N THR A 748 23.58 57.27 -50.74
CA THR A 748 24.24 57.53 -52.04
C THR A 748 25.69 56.94 -52.05
N LEU A 749 26.31 56.85 -53.25
CA LEU A 749 27.77 56.93 -53.56
C LEU A 749 28.80 55.82 -53.18
N VAL A 750 29.34 55.19 -54.25
CA VAL A 750 30.78 54.90 -54.57
C VAL A 750 31.44 53.53 -54.23
N PRO A 751 32.13 52.86 -55.19
CA PRO A 751 32.91 51.59 -55.06
C PRO A 751 34.47 51.84 -55.02
N PRO A 752 35.46 50.88 -55.14
CA PRO A 752 35.37 49.48 -55.66
C PRO A 752 36.34 48.36 -55.13
N LYS A 753 36.17 47.14 -55.70
CA LYS A 753 37.10 45.96 -55.79
C LYS A 753 37.28 45.07 -54.51
N VAL A 754 37.42 43.73 -54.60
CA VAL A 754 37.39 42.77 -55.75
C VAL A 754 36.96 41.33 -55.33
N HIS A 755 36.23 40.64 -56.23
CA HIS A 755 36.01 39.17 -56.50
C HIS A 755 36.18 38.06 -55.42
N GLN A 756 35.46 36.92 -55.45
CA GLN A 756 34.36 36.41 -56.31
C GLN A 756 33.55 35.28 -55.60
N ALA A 757 32.40 34.90 -56.17
CA ALA A 757 31.52 33.77 -55.78
C ALA A 757 31.21 32.94 -57.08
N PRO A 758 30.16 32.07 -57.22
CA PRO A 758 29.19 31.46 -56.26
C PRO A 758 28.87 29.94 -56.51
N GLY A 759 27.88 29.35 -55.82
CA GLY A 759 26.89 28.46 -56.49
C GLY A 759 26.54 27.05 -55.94
N LEU A 760 25.30 26.92 -55.44
CA LEU A 760 24.33 25.77 -55.46
C LEU A 760 24.72 24.27 -55.30
N VAL A 761 24.16 23.68 -54.23
CA VAL A 761 23.35 22.43 -54.11
C VAL A 761 23.18 21.49 -55.32
N ALA A 762 23.50 20.19 -55.17
CA ALA A 762 22.60 19.03 -55.47
C ALA A 762 23.21 17.63 -55.13
N PHE A 763 22.31 16.63 -55.13
CA PHE A 763 22.37 15.20 -54.72
C PHE A 763 23.43 14.25 -55.30
N LEU A 764 23.41 13.01 -54.77
CA LEU A 764 24.07 11.78 -55.26
C LEU A 764 23.58 11.34 -56.66
N GLU A 765 24.47 10.80 -57.51
CA GLU A 765 24.44 9.39 -58.00
C GLU A 765 25.57 9.05 -59.03
N THR A 766 26.15 7.85 -58.87
CA THR A 766 26.83 6.94 -59.85
C THR A 766 27.89 7.41 -60.89
N GLU A 767 29.03 6.70 -60.85
CA GLU A 767 29.87 6.15 -61.96
C GLU A 767 30.84 6.98 -62.85
N ASN A 768 32.11 6.53 -62.79
CA ASN A 768 33.06 6.23 -63.89
C ASN A 768 33.69 7.30 -64.84
N ALA A 769 34.97 7.60 -64.53
CA ALA A 769 36.14 7.60 -65.45
C ALA A 769 36.27 8.67 -66.57
N PRO A 770 37.43 8.76 -67.28
CA PRO A 770 38.79 8.27 -67.00
C PRO A 770 39.73 9.46 -66.62
N ILE A 771 41.05 9.63 -66.86
CA ILE A 771 42.21 9.00 -67.56
C ILE A 771 43.50 9.54 -66.83
N SER A 772 44.78 9.18 -67.03
CA SER A 772 45.55 8.25 -67.89
C SER A 772 47.05 8.23 -67.48
N ALA A 773 47.75 7.11 -67.75
CA ALA A 773 49.19 7.02 -68.10
C ALA A 773 50.28 7.33 -67.03
N ASP A 774 51.50 6.75 -67.05
CA ASP A 774 52.19 5.89 -68.05
C ASP A 774 52.73 4.54 -67.46
N GLU A 775 52.94 3.56 -68.35
CA GLU A 775 54.02 2.50 -68.50
C GLU A 775 54.94 2.14 -67.28
N ASP A 776 55.34 0.89 -66.96
CA ASP A 776 55.64 -0.41 -67.64
C ASP A 776 55.37 -1.60 -66.64
N ASP A 777 55.49 -2.94 -66.88
CA ASP A 777 55.39 -3.90 -68.02
C ASP A 777 55.56 -5.37 -67.46
N ILE A 778 55.48 -6.41 -68.31
CA ILE A 778 55.92 -7.84 -68.17
C ILE A 778 55.00 -8.87 -67.43
N ASP A 779 54.15 -9.50 -68.26
CA ASP A 779 53.86 -10.96 -68.44
C ASP A 779 53.23 -11.91 -67.38
N GLU A 780 52.59 -12.96 -67.93
CA GLU A 780 51.67 -13.97 -67.35
C GLU A 780 52.28 -15.42 -67.48
N PRO A 781 51.57 -16.58 -67.23
CA PRO A 781 50.47 -16.91 -66.30
C PRO A 781 50.59 -18.30 -65.58
N GLN A 782 49.51 -18.69 -64.86
CA GLN A 782 48.81 -20.00 -64.90
C GLN A 782 49.03 -21.15 -63.88
N SER A 783 47.88 -21.77 -63.58
CA SER A 783 47.60 -23.18 -63.20
C SER A 783 47.34 -23.54 -61.71
N MET A 784 46.82 -24.76 -61.49
CA MET A 784 46.05 -25.21 -60.31
C MET A 784 46.61 -26.53 -59.72
N GLN A 785 46.01 -26.96 -58.58
CA GLN A 785 45.93 -28.32 -58.00
C GLN A 785 46.97 -28.75 -56.92
N GLU A 786 46.37 -29.26 -55.82
CA GLU A 786 46.69 -30.50 -55.06
C GLU A 786 47.94 -30.66 -54.16
N HIS A 787 47.63 -30.96 -52.89
CA HIS A 787 48.18 -31.98 -51.96
C HIS A 787 49.70 -32.21 -51.73
N ASP A 788 50.06 -32.09 -50.44
CA ASP A 788 50.84 -32.98 -49.56
C ASP A 788 52.33 -33.36 -49.81
N ASP A 789 53.11 -33.28 -48.72
CA ASP A 789 54.35 -34.03 -48.37
C ASP A 789 55.61 -33.90 -49.30
N ALA A 790 56.87 -34.02 -48.86
CA ALA A 790 57.47 -34.55 -47.63
C ALA A 790 58.93 -34.05 -47.37
N SER A 791 59.45 -34.29 -46.16
CA SER A 791 60.91 -34.52 -45.83
C SER A 791 61.89 -33.32 -45.96
N SER A 792 63.13 -33.28 -45.42
CA SER A 792 64.01 -34.24 -44.70
C SER A 792 64.98 -33.45 -43.73
N GLU A 793 66.00 -33.94 -42.98
CA GLU A 793 66.65 -35.25 -42.72
C GLU A 793 67.60 -35.21 -41.47
N GLN A 794 67.78 -36.34 -40.75
CA GLN A 794 68.98 -36.81 -39.99
C GLN A 794 69.59 -35.95 -38.81
N ALA A 795 70.35 -36.49 -37.83
CA ALA A 795 71.00 -37.82 -37.68
C ALA A 795 71.06 -38.37 -36.22
N GLU A 796 70.91 -39.70 -36.07
CA GLU A 796 71.64 -40.73 -35.26
C GLU A 796 72.18 -40.45 -33.81
N ILE A 797 72.43 -41.42 -32.89
CA ILE A 797 73.02 -42.79 -32.96
C ILE A 797 72.51 -43.71 -31.79
N LEU A 798 72.21 -45.01 -32.09
CA LEU A 798 72.29 -46.32 -31.33
C LEU A 798 72.20 -46.41 -29.75
N GLU A 799 71.85 -47.52 -29.06
CA GLU A 799 71.77 -48.98 -29.36
C GLU A 799 70.57 -49.75 -28.71
N THR A 800 70.12 -50.80 -29.40
CA THR A 800 69.84 -52.22 -29.01
C THR A 800 69.33 -52.65 -27.61
N ALA A 801 68.49 -53.70 -27.56
CA ALA A 801 67.85 -54.30 -26.36
C ALA A 801 68.24 -55.77 -26.10
N LEU A 802 67.87 -56.34 -24.92
CA LEU A 802 67.35 -57.72 -24.74
C LEU A 802 66.86 -58.01 -23.28
N SER A 803 66.36 -59.23 -23.02
CA SER A 803 65.37 -59.58 -21.98
C SER A 803 65.72 -60.79 -21.09
N GLU A 804 65.02 -60.95 -19.94
CA GLU A 804 64.56 -62.20 -19.26
C GLU A 804 63.87 -61.79 -17.91
N LYS A 805 62.94 -62.52 -17.27
CA LYS A 805 62.43 -63.90 -17.40
C LYS A 805 60.96 -64.07 -16.90
N GLU A 806 60.40 -65.26 -17.08
CA GLU A 806 59.01 -65.72 -16.79
C GLU A 806 58.70 -65.89 -15.27
N GLN A 807 57.53 -66.30 -14.73
CA GLN A 807 56.28 -67.00 -15.16
C GLN A 807 55.16 -66.70 -14.08
N GLU A 808 53.87 -67.09 -14.06
CA GLU A 808 52.97 -67.95 -14.87
C GLU A 808 51.52 -67.34 -14.96
N THR A 809 50.41 -68.06 -14.65
CA THR A 809 49.00 -67.69 -15.07
C THR A 809 47.83 -68.24 -14.20
N ILE A 810 46.56 -68.05 -14.65
CA ILE A 810 45.23 -68.59 -14.17
C ILE A 810 44.52 -67.75 -13.07
N GLY A 811 43.19 -67.49 -13.05
CA GLY A 811 42.04 -67.73 -13.97
C GLY A 811 40.65 -67.39 -13.34
N GLU A 812 39.57 -67.23 -14.13
CA GLU A 812 38.16 -66.97 -13.70
C GLU A 812 37.39 -68.27 -13.26
N PRO A 813 36.11 -68.32 -12.75
CA PRO A 813 35.00 -67.32 -12.67
C PRO A 813 34.09 -67.35 -11.38
N LEU A 814 32.80 -66.96 -11.49
CA LEU A 814 31.64 -66.88 -10.53
C LEU A 814 31.22 -68.23 -9.83
N PRO A 815 30.24 -68.36 -8.86
CA PRO A 815 29.14 -67.47 -8.39
C PRO A 815 28.71 -67.49 -6.86
N VAL A 816 27.49 -66.99 -6.56
CA VAL A 816 26.70 -66.75 -5.29
C VAL A 816 26.11 -68.02 -4.60
N PRO A 817 25.94 -68.17 -3.23
CA PRO A 817 24.59 -68.14 -2.56
C PRO A 817 24.38 -67.98 -0.99
N VAL A 818 23.47 -67.07 -0.57
CA VAL A 818 22.21 -67.28 0.25
C VAL A 818 22.16 -67.60 1.80
N LYS A 819 21.16 -66.98 2.51
CA LYS A 819 20.49 -67.31 3.84
C LYS A 819 21.19 -66.88 5.17
N LYS A 820 20.51 -66.53 6.30
CA LYS A 820 19.09 -66.19 6.65
C LYS A 820 19.01 -65.52 8.06
N GLU A 821 17.81 -65.05 8.46
CA GLU A 821 17.32 -64.73 9.84
C GLU A 821 17.81 -63.44 10.54
N GLN A 822 17.11 -62.82 11.53
CA GLN A 822 15.66 -62.58 11.76
C GLN A 822 15.48 -61.59 12.95
N GLU A 823 14.58 -60.58 12.85
CA GLU A 823 14.07 -59.74 13.98
C GLU A 823 15.11 -58.89 14.78
N SER A 824 14.79 -57.87 15.61
CA SER A 824 13.54 -57.15 15.94
C SER A 824 13.78 -55.66 16.32
N VAL A 825 12.69 -54.89 16.38
CA VAL A 825 12.51 -53.53 16.92
C VAL A 825 13.13 -53.32 18.33
N ALA A 826 13.74 -52.15 18.60
CA ALA A 826 13.53 -51.28 19.79
C ALA A 826 14.64 -50.22 20.01
N GLU A 827 14.24 -48.94 19.95
CA GLU A 827 14.34 -47.86 20.95
C GLU A 827 15.26 -47.99 22.21
N ILE A 828 15.49 -46.83 22.86
CA ILE A 828 16.00 -46.57 24.24
C ILE A 828 17.47 -46.10 24.34
N ALA A 829 17.63 -44.93 24.98
CA ALA A 829 18.86 -44.34 25.52
C ALA A 829 18.76 -44.34 27.08
N PRO A 830 19.62 -43.69 27.91
CA PRO A 830 20.88 -42.97 27.65
C PRO A 830 21.98 -43.46 28.64
N ALA A 831 22.69 -42.52 29.28
CA ALA A 831 23.59 -42.63 30.44
C ALA A 831 25.07 -42.97 30.12
N GLU A 832 26.02 -42.06 30.42
CA GLU A 832 26.75 -41.85 31.70
C GLU A 832 27.96 -42.82 31.85
N LYS A 833 29.14 -42.42 32.34
CA LYS A 833 29.70 -41.12 32.79
C LYS A 833 31.25 -41.22 32.92
N GLU A 834 31.85 -40.18 33.51
CA GLU A 834 33.19 -40.14 34.15
C GLU A 834 34.43 -40.06 33.22
N GLN A 835 35.58 -39.53 33.66
CA GLN A 835 35.90 -38.20 34.24
C GLN A 835 37.41 -38.17 34.60
N GLU A 836 38.10 -37.06 34.31
CA GLU A 836 39.29 -36.49 35.00
C GLU A 836 39.62 -35.18 34.23
N SER A 837 39.51 -33.95 34.78
CA SER A 837 40.22 -33.29 35.91
C SER A 837 41.71 -33.00 35.57
N VAL A 838 42.34 -31.85 35.85
CA VAL A 838 42.13 -30.73 36.82
C VAL A 838 42.51 -29.40 36.08
N ALA A 839 41.77 -28.29 36.08
CA ALA A 839 41.61 -27.21 37.10
C ALA A 839 42.95 -26.55 37.56
N GLU A 840 43.05 -25.35 38.13
CA GLU A 840 42.11 -24.31 38.63
C GLU A 840 42.90 -22.94 38.59
N THR A 841 42.43 -21.71 38.82
CA THR A 841 41.20 -21.10 39.35
C THR A 841 41.01 -19.67 38.79
N ALA A 842 39.76 -19.18 38.69
CA ALA A 842 39.44 -17.74 38.73
C ALA A 842 38.09 -17.54 39.47
N PRO A 843 37.84 -16.42 40.19
CA PRO A 843 36.68 -16.29 41.08
C PRO A 843 35.38 -15.89 40.37
N ALA A 844 34.23 -16.21 40.97
CA ALA A 844 32.89 -15.86 40.51
C ALA A 844 32.11 -15.08 41.59
N GLU A 845 30.91 -14.57 41.28
CA GLU A 845 29.70 -14.99 42.01
C GLU A 845 28.35 -14.58 41.34
N LYS A 846 27.46 -15.59 41.24
CA LYS A 846 25.98 -15.58 41.40
C LYS A 846 25.08 -14.73 40.48
N GLU A 847 24.28 -15.44 39.68
CA GLU A 847 23.02 -14.95 39.11
C GLU A 847 21.92 -14.74 40.18
N GLN A 848 21.00 -13.82 39.92
CA GLN A 848 19.58 -13.96 40.28
C GLN A 848 18.73 -13.71 39.03
N LYS A 849 17.79 -14.62 38.71
CA LYS A 849 16.96 -14.51 37.51
C LYS A 849 15.75 -13.60 37.75
N THR A 850 15.80 -12.41 37.19
CA THR A 850 14.61 -11.61 36.89
C THR A 850 14.19 -11.91 35.45
N VAL A 851 12.95 -12.35 35.22
CA VAL A 851 12.40 -12.44 33.86
C VAL A 851 11.96 -11.04 33.45
N ALA A 852 12.69 -10.42 32.54
CA ALA A 852 12.29 -9.18 31.88
C ALA A 852 11.73 -9.52 30.50
N GLU A 853 10.61 -8.90 30.14
CA GLU A 853 9.99 -9.04 28.82
C GLU A 853 10.86 -8.30 27.79
N THR A 854 11.27 -8.99 26.72
CA THR A 854 12.01 -8.37 25.61
C THR A 854 11.08 -7.46 24.83
N ALA A 855 11.26 -6.15 24.95
CA ALA A 855 10.68 -5.19 24.02
C ALA A 855 11.20 -5.47 22.61
N SER A 856 10.31 -5.48 21.61
CA SER A 856 10.74 -5.50 20.21
C SER A 856 11.30 -4.13 19.85
N GLU A 857 12.57 -4.07 19.47
CA GLU A 857 13.19 -2.84 18.99
C GLU A 857 12.46 -2.35 17.72
N LYS A 858 12.08 -1.07 17.69
CA LYS A 858 11.56 -0.43 16.49
C LYS A 858 12.72 -0.16 15.54
N VAL A 859 12.74 -0.84 14.40
CA VAL A 859 13.73 -0.62 13.34
C VAL A 859 13.48 0.75 12.68
N SER A 860 14.51 1.61 12.65
CA SER A 860 14.46 2.92 11.97
C SER A 860 14.17 2.79 10.48
N HIS A 861 13.43 3.74 9.89
CA HIS A 861 13.16 3.76 8.45
C HIS A 861 14.44 3.76 7.62
N ILE A 862 15.51 4.43 8.09
CA ILE A 862 16.84 4.45 7.45
C ILE A 862 17.39 3.02 7.32
N HIS A 863 17.48 2.29 8.43
CA HIS A 863 17.92 0.89 8.47
C HIS A 863 17.01 -0.04 7.65
N ALA A 864 15.71 0.26 7.55
CA ALA A 864 14.78 -0.53 6.75
C ALA A 864 14.99 -0.36 5.24
N VAL A 865 15.43 0.82 4.76
CA VAL A 865 15.82 1.03 3.34
C VAL A 865 17.03 0.18 2.96
N THR A 866 18.01 0.02 3.86
CA THR A 866 19.20 -0.81 3.62
C THR A 866 18.85 -2.27 3.32
N LYS A 867 17.73 -2.79 3.85
CA LYS A 867 17.22 -4.15 3.56
C LYS A 867 16.62 -4.30 2.16
N LEU A 868 16.41 -3.19 1.45
CA LEU A 868 15.97 -3.14 0.05
C LEU A 868 17.14 -2.86 -0.92
N GLY A 869 18.38 -2.86 -0.42
CA GLY A 869 19.60 -2.69 -1.23
C GLY A 869 19.94 -1.23 -1.58
N GLN A 870 19.30 -0.25 -0.94
CA GLN A 870 19.69 1.16 -1.03
C GLN A 870 20.42 1.61 0.24
N SER A 871 21.61 2.20 0.07
CA SER A 871 22.42 2.73 1.19
C SER A 871 22.13 4.22 1.41
N ILE A 872 21.84 4.63 2.64
CA ILE A 872 21.66 6.05 2.99
C ILE A 872 23.01 6.68 3.40
N TRP A 873 23.37 7.78 2.74
CA TRP A 873 24.54 8.61 3.02
C TRP A 873 24.09 10.01 3.44
N TYR A 874 24.90 10.70 4.25
CA TYR A 874 24.59 12.04 4.79
C TYR A 874 25.19 13.15 3.91
N ASP A 875 24.35 14.09 3.43
CA ASP A 875 24.76 15.25 2.59
C ASP A 875 25.14 16.47 3.46
N ASN A 876 25.97 16.24 4.48
CA ASN A 876 26.57 17.29 5.31
C ASN A 876 27.83 16.75 6.02
N ILE A 877 28.87 17.57 6.11
CA ILE A 877 30.03 17.36 6.98
C ILE A 877 30.41 18.70 7.62
N ASP A 878 30.58 18.68 8.94
CA ASP A 878 31.08 19.81 9.71
C ASP A 878 31.77 19.28 10.99
N ARG A 879 32.64 20.10 11.57
CA ARG A 879 33.46 19.71 12.72
C ARG A 879 32.65 19.41 13.98
N ALA A 880 31.47 20.02 14.17
CA ALA A 880 30.60 19.74 15.31
C ALA A 880 29.91 18.37 15.18
N LEU A 881 29.43 18.00 13.99
CA LEU A 881 28.85 16.69 13.68
C LEU A 881 29.84 15.54 13.99
N LEU A 882 31.12 15.74 13.65
CA LEU A 882 32.21 14.80 13.91
C LEU A 882 32.53 14.73 15.41
N GLN A 883 32.84 15.87 16.05
CA GLN A 883 33.39 15.90 17.41
C GLN A 883 32.35 15.71 18.53
N SER A 884 31.05 15.93 18.26
CA SER A 884 29.97 15.72 19.24
C SER A 884 29.55 14.25 19.42
N GLY A 885 30.17 13.31 18.68
CA GLY A 885 29.71 11.92 18.61
C GLY A 885 28.35 11.76 17.90
N THR A 886 27.86 12.80 17.22
CA THR A 886 26.57 12.74 16.52
C THR A 886 26.65 11.89 15.26
N LEU A 887 27.74 11.99 14.47
CA LEU A 887 27.95 11.07 13.35
C LEU A 887 28.01 9.60 13.80
N GLN A 888 28.71 9.31 14.89
CA GLN A 888 28.80 7.95 15.45
C GLN A 888 27.41 7.40 15.83
N ARG A 889 26.56 8.21 16.47
CA ARG A 889 25.18 7.81 16.77
C ARG A 889 24.33 7.58 15.53
N LEU A 890 24.50 8.34 14.44
CA LEU A 890 23.80 8.06 13.17
C LEU A 890 24.27 6.73 12.54
N ILE A 891 25.54 6.36 12.70
CA ILE A 891 26.07 5.06 12.26
C ILE A 891 25.49 3.92 13.11
N GLU A 892 25.46 4.09 14.43
CA GLU A 892 25.06 3.03 15.38
C GLU A 892 23.52 2.87 15.52
N GLU A 893 22.75 3.96 15.58
CA GLU A 893 21.30 3.95 15.79
C GLU A 893 20.49 3.76 14.49
N ASP A 894 20.96 4.32 13.36
CA ASP A 894 20.24 4.32 12.08
C ASP A 894 20.87 3.44 10.99
N ASP A 895 22.05 2.84 11.23
CA ASP A 895 22.85 2.10 10.23
C ASP A 895 23.27 2.96 9.02
N LEU A 896 23.63 4.23 9.26
CA LEU A 896 24.14 5.17 8.23
C LEU A 896 25.37 4.59 7.49
N ARG A 897 25.36 4.68 6.15
CA ARG A 897 26.31 3.96 5.28
C ARG A 897 27.36 4.82 4.57
N GLY A 898 27.35 6.14 4.74
CA GLY A 898 28.36 7.03 4.15
C GLY A 898 28.07 8.50 4.37
N ILE A 899 28.97 9.35 3.89
CA ILE A 899 28.93 10.80 4.09
C ILE A 899 29.63 11.52 2.93
N THR A 900 29.13 12.68 2.53
CA THR A 900 29.75 13.51 1.48
C THR A 900 30.00 14.94 1.93
N SER A 901 31.04 15.52 1.35
CA SER A 901 31.22 16.98 1.26
C SER A 901 30.75 17.53 -0.10
N ASN A 902 30.72 18.86 -0.19
CA ASN A 902 30.80 19.66 -1.41
C ASN A 902 31.22 21.09 -1.01
N PRO A 903 31.65 21.97 -1.94
CA PRO A 903 32.08 23.34 -1.61
C PRO A 903 31.05 24.16 -0.84
N ALA A 904 29.75 23.98 -1.09
CA ALA A 904 28.68 24.72 -0.42
C ALA A 904 28.34 24.19 0.99
N ILE A 905 28.71 22.94 1.32
CA ILE A 905 28.70 22.42 2.69
C ILE A 905 29.82 23.09 3.49
N PHE A 906 31.06 23.03 2.98
CA PHE A 906 32.21 23.66 3.64
C PHE A 906 32.03 25.18 3.77
N GLN A 907 31.56 25.89 2.72
CA GLN A 907 31.25 27.32 2.79
C GLN A 907 30.35 27.66 3.99
N LYS A 908 29.29 26.87 4.24
CA LYS A 908 28.40 27.05 5.39
C LYS A 908 29.08 26.73 6.72
N ALA A 909 29.83 25.62 6.78
CA ALA A 909 30.53 25.18 7.98
C ALA A 909 31.57 26.22 8.46
N PHE A 910 32.41 26.71 7.55
CA PHE A 910 33.42 27.72 7.82
C PHE A 910 32.85 29.13 8.09
N SER A 911 31.72 29.52 7.48
CA SER A 911 31.14 30.86 7.63
C SER A 911 30.19 31.03 8.82
N ARG A 912 29.37 30.01 9.14
CA ARG A 912 28.31 30.12 10.15
C ARG A 912 28.78 29.83 11.58
N THR A 913 29.92 29.15 11.74
CA THR A 913 30.40 28.64 13.03
C THR A 913 31.72 29.30 13.44
N ARG A 914 32.12 29.06 14.70
CA ARG A 914 33.49 29.31 15.20
C ARG A 914 34.30 28.03 15.38
N ASP A 915 33.76 26.90 14.96
CA ASP A 915 34.23 25.56 15.31
C ASP A 915 35.59 25.25 14.64
N TYR A 916 35.91 25.99 13.57
CA TYR A 916 37.18 25.98 12.86
C TYR A 916 38.18 27.03 13.36
N ASP A 917 37.77 28.04 14.14
CA ASP A 917 38.61 29.20 14.45
C ASP A 917 39.86 28.82 15.25
N ALA A 918 39.72 27.88 16.19
CA ALA A 918 40.84 27.37 17.00
C ALA A 918 41.86 26.58 16.17
N ALA A 919 41.39 25.72 15.26
CA ALA A 919 42.25 24.91 14.40
C ALA A 919 42.90 25.76 13.28
N LEU A 920 42.19 26.74 12.74
CA LEU A 920 42.75 27.73 11.81
C LEU A 920 43.82 28.58 12.49
N SER A 921 43.61 28.98 13.75
CA SER A 921 44.63 29.68 14.55
C SER A 921 45.88 28.82 14.75
N ALA A 922 45.71 27.55 15.16
CA ALA A 922 46.83 26.62 15.34
C ALA A 922 47.59 26.33 14.02
N TRP A 923 46.89 26.24 12.88
CA TRP A 923 47.53 26.09 11.57
C TRP A 923 48.35 27.34 11.18
N LEU A 924 47.85 28.54 11.51
CA LEU A 924 48.51 29.82 11.26
C LEU A 924 49.78 30.05 12.10
N GLU A 925 50.00 29.30 13.19
CA GLU A 925 51.26 29.37 13.94
C GLU A 925 52.48 28.89 13.11
N HIS A 926 52.25 28.15 12.03
CA HIS A 926 53.30 27.50 11.22
C HIS A 926 53.21 27.78 9.71
N HIS A 927 52.21 28.55 9.24
CA HIS A 927 51.97 28.79 7.82
C HIS A 927 51.66 30.26 7.52
N GLU A 928 52.09 30.76 6.36
CA GLU A 928 51.98 32.19 5.99
C GLU A 928 50.55 32.67 5.70
N GLY A 929 49.54 31.81 5.81
CA GLY A 929 48.12 32.18 5.73
C GLY A 929 47.55 32.29 4.32
N ASP A 930 47.90 31.35 3.43
CA ASP A 930 47.12 31.11 2.22
C ASP A 930 45.79 30.42 2.57
N ALA A 931 44.68 30.91 2.01
CA ALA A 931 43.34 30.41 2.27
C ALA A 931 43.07 29.04 1.61
N GLN A 932 43.70 28.72 0.47
CA GLN A 932 43.49 27.44 -0.22
C GLN A 932 44.23 26.30 0.48
N ALA A 933 45.46 26.54 0.93
CA ALA A 933 46.21 25.64 1.80
C ALA A 933 45.52 25.45 3.16
N ALA A 934 45.00 26.53 3.76
CA ALA A 934 44.23 26.46 5.01
C ALA A 934 42.95 25.62 4.85
N PHE A 935 42.18 25.85 3.77
CA PHE A 935 41.01 25.06 3.44
C PHE A 935 41.36 23.57 3.36
N TYR A 936 42.31 23.20 2.49
CA TYR A 936 42.63 21.80 2.31
C TYR A 936 43.27 21.16 3.55
N ALA A 937 43.98 21.90 4.40
CA ALA A 937 44.47 21.35 5.67
C ALA A 937 43.31 20.96 6.60
N LEU A 938 42.37 21.88 6.84
CA LEU A 938 41.25 21.68 7.75
C LEU A 938 40.20 20.71 7.21
N ALA A 939 39.93 20.75 5.89
CA ALA A 939 39.02 19.82 5.23
C ALA A 939 39.57 18.39 5.16
N ILE A 940 40.89 18.20 4.99
CA ILE A 940 41.50 16.87 5.04
C ILE A 940 41.49 16.30 6.47
N GLU A 941 41.66 17.14 7.49
CA GLU A 941 41.50 16.73 8.90
C GLU A 941 40.07 16.23 9.19
N ASP A 942 39.04 16.98 8.76
CA ASP A 942 37.62 16.59 8.89
C ASP A 942 37.32 15.29 8.13
N ILE A 943 37.83 15.16 6.90
CA ILE A 943 37.64 13.98 6.05
C ILE A 943 38.37 12.75 6.61
N GLN A 944 39.56 12.92 7.21
CA GLN A 944 40.25 11.83 7.93
C GLN A 944 39.44 11.37 9.14
N GLN A 945 38.92 12.30 9.96
CA GLN A 945 38.04 11.96 11.09
C GLN A 945 36.76 11.26 10.64
N ALA A 946 36.14 11.70 9.54
CA ALA A 946 34.99 11.03 8.95
C ALA A 946 35.34 9.62 8.43
N CYS A 947 36.49 9.46 7.75
CA CYS A 947 36.95 8.15 7.28
C CYS A 947 37.19 7.18 8.45
N ASP A 948 37.84 7.64 9.52
CA ASP A 948 38.11 6.82 10.70
C ASP A 948 36.82 6.42 11.45
N LEU A 949 35.81 7.30 11.49
CA LEU A 949 34.48 6.98 12.05
C LEU A 949 33.67 6.02 11.15
N MET A 950 33.79 6.12 9.82
CA MET A 950 33.09 5.24 8.88
C MET A 950 33.83 3.90 8.64
N GLN A 951 35.10 3.76 9.06
CA GLN A 951 35.93 2.57 8.85
C GLN A 951 35.28 1.25 9.30
N PRO A 952 34.57 1.15 10.45
CA PRO A 952 33.88 -0.09 10.84
C PRO A 952 32.76 -0.49 9.86
N VAL A 953 32.12 0.48 9.20
CA VAL A 953 31.11 0.22 8.16
C VAL A 953 31.78 -0.24 6.86
N PHE A 954 32.92 0.35 6.50
CA PHE A 954 33.72 -0.06 5.36
C PHE A 954 34.17 -1.52 5.48
N GLU A 955 34.75 -1.89 6.62
CA GLU A 955 35.17 -3.28 6.91
C GLU A 955 33.97 -4.25 6.92
N LYS A 956 32.89 -3.92 7.65
CA LYS A 956 31.64 -4.71 7.74
C LYS A 956 30.99 -4.97 6.38
N THR A 957 31.24 -4.14 5.37
CA THR A 957 30.61 -4.22 4.04
C THR A 957 31.60 -4.54 2.91
N ASN A 958 32.84 -4.96 3.23
CA ASN A 958 33.91 -5.23 2.25
C ASN A 958 34.15 -4.05 1.29
N GLY A 959 34.11 -2.84 1.84
CA GLY A 959 34.24 -1.57 1.13
C GLY A 959 33.06 -1.21 0.22
N THR A 960 31.92 -1.89 0.32
CA THR A 960 30.71 -1.49 -0.42
C THR A 960 30.16 -0.17 0.12
N ASP A 961 30.12 -0.01 1.44
CA ASP A 961 29.73 1.21 2.15
C ASP A 961 30.89 1.73 3.01
N GLY A 962 30.61 2.65 3.92
CA GLY A 962 31.61 3.27 4.80
C GLY A 962 32.46 4.33 4.10
N MET A 963 32.03 4.78 2.92
CA MET A 963 32.77 5.71 2.07
C MET A 963 32.53 7.18 2.46
N VAL A 964 33.57 7.99 2.27
CA VAL A 964 33.60 9.43 2.53
C VAL A 964 34.01 10.16 1.25
N SER A 965 33.21 11.13 0.79
CA SER A 965 33.51 11.85 -0.46
C SER A 965 34.10 13.25 -0.25
N LEU A 966 35.28 13.51 -0.84
CA LEU A 966 35.95 14.82 -0.91
C LEU A 966 36.05 15.29 -2.37
N GLU A 967 35.65 16.53 -2.65
CA GLU A 967 35.67 17.11 -4.01
C GLU A 967 37.04 17.70 -4.39
N VAL A 968 37.38 17.60 -5.68
CA VAL A 968 38.43 18.43 -6.30
C VAL A 968 37.98 19.90 -6.37
N SER A 969 38.92 20.79 -6.66
CA SER A 969 38.64 22.20 -6.96
C SER A 969 37.67 22.32 -8.15
N PRO A 970 36.50 22.97 -7.99
CA PRO A 970 35.51 23.09 -9.07
C PRO A 970 36.05 23.78 -10.34
N HIS A 971 37.07 24.62 -10.20
CA HIS A 971 37.73 25.29 -11.32
C HIS A 971 38.48 24.31 -12.26
N LEU A 972 38.74 23.07 -11.84
CA LEU A 972 39.36 22.04 -12.66
C LEU A 972 38.35 21.20 -13.45
N ALA A 973 37.04 21.45 -13.32
CA ALA A 973 35.97 20.67 -13.94
C ALA A 973 36.05 20.50 -15.47
N HIS A 974 36.87 21.29 -16.16
CA HIS A 974 37.09 21.21 -17.61
C HIS A 974 38.55 20.85 -18.00
N ASP A 975 39.42 20.54 -17.04
CA ASP A 975 40.82 20.12 -17.24
C ASP A 975 41.04 18.73 -16.63
N ALA A 976 41.13 17.71 -17.50
CA ALA A 976 41.29 16.33 -17.05
C ALA A 976 42.68 16.06 -16.43
N PRO A 977 43.82 16.44 -17.06
CA PRO A 977 45.14 16.31 -16.42
C PRO A 977 45.24 16.97 -15.04
N ALA A 978 44.73 18.19 -14.87
CA ALA A 978 44.75 18.88 -13.58
C ALA A 978 43.83 18.21 -12.55
N THR A 979 42.63 17.78 -12.96
CA THR A 979 41.71 16.99 -12.11
C THR A 979 42.37 15.71 -11.61
N VAL A 980 43.05 14.95 -12.48
CA VAL A 980 43.78 13.72 -12.11
C VAL A 980 44.92 14.04 -11.13
N ALA A 981 45.70 15.09 -11.40
CA ALA A 981 46.82 15.48 -10.54
C ALA A 981 46.36 15.91 -9.12
N GLU A 982 45.26 16.66 -9.01
CA GLU A 982 44.72 17.05 -7.70
C GLU A 982 44.06 15.86 -6.99
N ALA A 983 43.31 15.01 -7.70
CA ALA A 983 42.71 13.79 -7.14
C ALA A 983 43.76 12.87 -6.50
N LEU A 984 44.89 12.65 -7.17
CA LEU A 984 46.00 11.84 -6.65
C LEU A 984 46.68 12.51 -5.44
N SER A 985 46.84 13.85 -5.46
CA SER A 985 47.34 14.63 -4.32
C SER A 985 46.42 14.52 -3.10
N LEU A 986 45.10 14.61 -3.29
CA LEU A 986 44.11 14.45 -2.22
C LEU A 986 44.11 13.02 -1.66
N GLN A 987 44.15 11.99 -2.53
CA GLN A 987 44.26 10.59 -2.10
C GLN A 987 45.52 10.36 -1.25
N GLN A 988 46.67 10.90 -1.67
CA GLN A 988 47.93 10.78 -0.94
C GLN A 988 47.90 11.52 0.41
N ARG A 989 47.28 12.70 0.48
CA ARG A 989 47.24 13.54 1.69
C ARG A 989 46.23 13.05 2.73
N VAL A 990 45.06 12.56 2.30
CA VAL A 990 44.06 11.96 3.19
C VAL A 990 44.53 10.58 3.67
N ALA A 991 45.14 9.77 2.79
CA ALA A 991 45.68 8.45 3.12
C ALA A 991 44.67 7.55 3.88
N ARG A 992 43.51 7.31 3.27
CA ARG A 992 42.46 6.38 3.75
C ARG A 992 41.87 5.58 2.58
N GLN A 993 41.55 4.31 2.81
CA GLN A 993 41.03 3.42 1.76
C GLN A 993 39.57 3.71 1.40
N ASN A 994 38.79 4.16 2.38
CA ASN A 994 37.38 4.51 2.25
C ASN A 994 37.11 5.95 1.77
N LEU A 995 38.15 6.66 1.31
CA LEU A 995 37.96 7.91 0.58
C LEU A 995 37.38 7.63 -0.81
N MET A 996 36.51 8.52 -1.28
CA MET A 996 36.20 8.75 -2.69
C MET A 996 36.59 10.17 -3.07
N ILE A 997 37.28 10.33 -4.20
CA ILE A 997 37.47 11.64 -4.83
C ILE A 997 36.23 11.96 -5.66
N LYS A 998 35.66 13.16 -5.49
CA LYS A 998 34.41 13.59 -6.10
C LYS A 998 34.68 14.54 -7.27
N ILE A 999 34.19 14.20 -8.47
CA ILE A 999 34.59 14.81 -9.75
C ILE A 999 33.35 15.10 -10.60
N PRO A 1000 33.19 16.32 -11.18
CA PRO A 1000 32.06 16.64 -12.05
C PRO A 1000 31.94 15.77 -13.31
N ALA A 1001 30.71 15.40 -13.70
CA ALA A 1001 30.38 14.57 -14.88
C ALA A 1001 30.48 15.31 -16.23
N THR A 1002 31.55 16.10 -16.40
CA THR A 1002 31.93 16.71 -17.67
C THR A 1002 32.69 15.73 -18.55
N ASP A 1003 32.92 16.09 -19.80
CA ASP A 1003 33.73 15.30 -20.74
C ASP A 1003 35.17 15.12 -20.24
N ALA A 1004 35.73 16.16 -19.61
CA ALA A 1004 37.02 16.11 -18.92
C ALA A 1004 36.98 15.22 -17.67
N GLY A 1005 35.90 15.30 -16.89
CA GLY A 1005 35.69 14.45 -15.72
C GLY A 1005 35.52 12.96 -16.07
N CYS A 1006 34.93 12.63 -17.22
CA CYS A 1006 34.86 11.27 -17.73
C CYS A 1006 36.26 10.76 -18.11
N ALA A 1007 37.08 11.56 -18.80
CA ALA A 1007 38.46 11.20 -19.09
C ALA A 1007 39.31 11.03 -17.81
N ALA A 1008 39.09 11.88 -16.80
CA ALA A 1008 39.73 11.76 -15.49
C ALA A 1008 39.26 10.51 -14.72
N LEU A 1009 37.97 10.16 -14.78
CA LEU A 1009 37.41 8.94 -14.19
C LEU A 1009 38.08 7.67 -14.73
N THR A 1010 38.23 7.56 -16.05
CA THR A 1010 38.90 6.41 -16.68
C THR A 1010 40.33 6.25 -16.17
N GLU A 1011 41.07 7.35 -16.10
CA GLU A 1011 42.47 7.33 -15.67
C GLU A 1011 42.63 7.07 -14.15
N LEU A 1012 41.80 7.68 -13.32
CA LEU A 1012 41.81 7.45 -11.86
C LEU A 1012 41.34 6.04 -11.50
N THR A 1013 40.34 5.50 -12.22
CA THR A 1013 39.91 4.10 -12.08
C THR A 1013 41.03 3.16 -12.51
N ALA A 1014 41.74 3.45 -13.60
CA ALA A 1014 42.91 2.66 -14.03
C ALA A 1014 44.04 2.66 -12.99
N GLN A 1015 44.26 3.80 -12.31
CA GLN A 1015 45.22 3.91 -11.21
C GLN A 1015 44.72 3.30 -9.88
N GLY A 1016 43.43 2.94 -9.78
CA GLY A 1016 42.84 2.25 -8.63
C GLY A 1016 42.28 3.19 -7.55
N ILE A 1017 41.89 4.40 -7.95
CA ILE A 1017 41.31 5.42 -7.09
C ILE A 1017 39.78 5.27 -7.08
N ASN A 1018 39.17 5.43 -5.91
CA ASN A 1018 37.71 5.40 -5.77
C ASN A 1018 37.11 6.76 -6.15
N VAL A 1019 36.09 6.79 -7.02
CA VAL A 1019 35.57 8.03 -7.61
C VAL A 1019 34.05 8.17 -7.45
N ASN A 1020 33.61 9.33 -6.96
CA ASN A 1020 32.21 9.77 -6.91
C ASN A 1020 31.95 10.79 -8.04
N MET A 1021 31.26 10.38 -9.11
CA MET A 1021 30.95 11.29 -10.21
C MET A 1021 29.75 12.18 -9.86
N THR A 1022 29.96 13.49 -9.76
CA THR A 1022 28.96 14.49 -9.32
C THR A 1022 28.44 15.36 -10.45
N LEU A 1023 27.40 16.15 -10.19
CA LEU A 1023 26.75 17.04 -11.18
C LEU A 1023 26.29 16.29 -12.45
N LEU A 1024 25.73 15.10 -12.25
CA LEU A 1024 25.16 14.25 -13.30
C LEU A 1024 23.65 14.49 -13.40
N PHE A 1025 23.12 14.81 -14.57
CA PHE A 1025 21.73 15.25 -14.74
C PHE A 1025 20.91 14.51 -15.82
N SER A 1026 21.52 13.81 -16.78
CA SER A 1026 20.77 13.03 -17.79
C SER A 1026 21.30 11.62 -18.00
N LEU A 1027 20.44 10.75 -18.54
CA LEU A 1027 20.79 9.42 -19.03
C LEU A 1027 22.01 9.47 -19.98
N ALA A 1028 22.02 10.39 -20.95
CA ALA A 1028 23.12 10.51 -21.92
C ALA A 1028 24.48 10.88 -21.27
N GLN A 1029 24.47 11.59 -20.14
CA GLN A 1029 25.68 11.77 -19.35
C GLN A 1029 26.04 10.50 -18.57
N TYR A 1030 25.06 9.80 -17.99
CA TYR A 1030 25.30 8.62 -17.17
C TYR A 1030 25.89 7.47 -18.00
N GLN A 1031 25.40 7.27 -19.22
CA GLN A 1031 25.95 6.33 -20.19
C GLN A 1031 27.47 6.52 -20.35
N ARG A 1032 27.91 7.76 -20.62
CA ARG A 1032 29.33 8.09 -20.78
C ARG A 1032 30.14 7.93 -19.49
N VAL A 1033 29.55 8.20 -18.33
CA VAL A 1033 30.17 8.00 -17.01
C VAL A 1033 30.36 6.52 -16.69
N LEU A 1034 29.40 5.66 -17.04
CA LEU A 1034 29.47 4.22 -16.79
C LEU A 1034 30.49 3.54 -17.72
N GLU A 1035 30.48 3.85 -19.02
CA GLU A 1035 31.51 3.35 -19.95
C GLU A 1035 32.91 3.83 -19.55
N ALA A 1036 33.07 5.10 -19.17
CA ALA A 1036 34.36 5.64 -18.72
C ALA A 1036 34.90 4.95 -17.45
N TYR A 1037 34.03 4.47 -16.56
CA TYR A 1037 34.42 3.60 -15.43
C TYR A 1037 34.83 2.20 -15.91
N ILE A 1038 34.02 1.58 -16.78
CA ILE A 1038 34.27 0.24 -17.34
C ILE A 1038 35.61 0.20 -18.10
N ASP A 1039 35.91 1.21 -18.92
CA ASP A 1039 37.18 1.32 -19.65
C ASP A 1039 38.37 1.54 -18.72
N GLY A 1040 38.16 2.18 -17.57
CA GLY A 1040 39.18 2.31 -16.52
C GLY A 1040 39.50 0.97 -15.86
N LEU A 1041 38.47 0.15 -15.60
CA LEU A 1041 38.63 -1.23 -15.12
C LEU A 1041 39.33 -2.12 -16.16
N LYS A 1042 38.93 -2.04 -17.44
CA LYS A 1042 39.58 -2.77 -18.55
C LYS A 1042 41.07 -2.44 -18.64
N ARG A 1043 41.40 -1.14 -18.73
CA ARG A 1043 42.80 -0.64 -18.76
C ARG A 1043 43.62 -1.15 -17.55
N ARG A 1044 43.00 -1.27 -16.37
CA ARG A 1044 43.68 -1.78 -15.17
C ARG A 1044 43.97 -3.28 -15.24
N VAL A 1045 43.00 -4.08 -15.71
CA VAL A 1045 43.15 -5.52 -15.93
C VAL A 1045 44.20 -5.81 -17.02
N GLU A 1046 44.20 -5.03 -18.10
CA GLU A 1046 45.21 -5.09 -19.17
C GLU A 1046 46.63 -4.80 -18.66
N ASN A 1047 46.76 -3.87 -17.70
CA ASN A 1047 48.01 -3.60 -16.97
C ASN A 1047 48.34 -4.64 -15.88
N GLY A 1048 47.58 -5.73 -15.76
CA GLY A 1048 47.83 -6.83 -14.82
C GLY A 1048 47.55 -6.49 -13.35
N GLN A 1049 46.74 -5.45 -13.07
CA GLN A 1049 46.43 -4.97 -11.73
C GLN A 1049 45.03 -5.40 -11.27
N THR A 1050 44.83 -5.57 -9.96
CA THR A 1050 43.54 -6.04 -9.40
C THR A 1050 42.51 -4.90 -9.30
N ILE A 1051 41.23 -5.25 -9.42
CA ILE A 1051 40.09 -4.32 -9.42
C ILE A 1051 39.11 -4.55 -8.25
N ASP A 1052 39.43 -5.50 -7.38
CA ASP A 1052 38.66 -5.97 -6.22
C ASP A 1052 38.39 -4.90 -5.15
N SER A 1053 39.32 -3.94 -5.01
CA SER A 1053 39.23 -2.84 -4.04
C SER A 1053 38.56 -1.57 -4.57
N ILE A 1054 38.28 -1.50 -5.88
CA ILE A 1054 37.81 -0.25 -6.53
C ILE A 1054 36.31 -0.07 -6.34
N ARG A 1055 35.90 1.15 -5.98
CA ARG A 1055 34.52 1.55 -5.75
C ARG A 1055 34.23 2.85 -6.47
N SER A 1056 33.08 2.93 -7.13
CA SER A 1056 32.59 4.17 -7.74
C SER A 1056 31.10 4.34 -7.48
N VAL A 1057 30.64 5.59 -7.49
CA VAL A 1057 29.22 5.95 -7.45
C VAL A 1057 28.94 7.07 -8.45
N ALA A 1058 27.75 7.05 -9.05
CA ALA A 1058 27.29 8.06 -9.99
C ALA A 1058 26.19 8.93 -9.34
N SER A 1059 26.57 10.10 -8.82
CA SER A 1059 25.70 11.06 -8.12
C SER A 1059 24.76 11.80 -9.08
N PHE A 1060 23.65 11.16 -9.41
CA PHE A 1060 22.58 11.62 -10.28
C PHE A 1060 21.64 12.60 -9.55
N PHE A 1061 21.55 13.84 -10.04
CA PHE A 1061 20.86 14.94 -9.36
C PHE A 1061 19.36 14.97 -9.68
N VAL A 1062 18.53 14.87 -8.63
CA VAL A 1062 17.08 14.70 -8.78
C VAL A 1062 16.34 16.05 -8.73
N SER A 1063 16.24 16.72 -7.57
CA SER A 1063 15.28 17.83 -7.38
C SER A 1063 15.50 19.03 -8.34
N ARG A 1064 16.73 19.22 -8.81
CA ARG A 1064 17.10 20.29 -9.76
C ARG A 1064 16.43 20.11 -11.13
N VAL A 1065 16.24 18.86 -11.59
CA VAL A 1065 15.60 18.57 -12.88
C VAL A 1065 14.12 18.96 -12.83
N ASP A 1066 13.37 18.50 -11.82
CA ASP A 1066 11.97 18.91 -11.65
C ASP A 1066 11.85 20.43 -11.44
N THR A 1067 12.75 21.06 -10.67
CA THR A 1067 12.73 22.52 -10.49
C THR A 1067 12.88 23.31 -11.79
N ALA A 1068 13.71 22.83 -12.73
CA ALA A 1068 13.88 23.48 -14.03
C ALA A 1068 12.73 23.19 -14.99
N ILE A 1069 12.27 21.93 -15.06
CA ILE A 1069 11.22 21.50 -15.98
C ILE A 1069 9.85 22.03 -15.54
N ASP A 1070 9.54 22.06 -14.24
CA ASP A 1070 8.29 22.61 -13.69
C ASP A 1070 8.07 24.09 -14.05
N ALA A 1071 9.17 24.84 -14.20
CA ALA A 1071 9.18 26.25 -14.58
C ALA A 1071 9.05 26.49 -16.10
N LEU A 1072 9.26 25.46 -16.93
CA LEU A 1072 9.08 25.49 -18.38
C LEU A 1072 7.72 24.93 -18.83
N LEU A 1073 7.10 24.07 -18.00
CA LEU A 1073 5.78 23.49 -18.26
C LEU A 1073 4.67 24.53 -18.12
N ASP A 1074 3.86 24.69 -19.17
CA ASP A 1074 2.63 25.49 -19.15
C ASP A 1074 1.50 24.81 -18.34
N ASP A 1075 0.33 25.45 -18.29
CA ASP A 1075 -0.79 24.93 -17.51
C ASP A 1075 -1.59 23.79 -18.18
N ALA A 1076 -1.38 23.52 -19.47
CA ALA A 1076 -1.89 22.31 -20.12
C ALA A 1076 -1.05 21.08 -19.73
N HIS A 1077 0.27 21.26 -19.68
CA HIS A 1077 1.24 20.24 -19.32
C HIS A 1077 1.54 20.20 -17.80
N ALA A 1078 0.85 21.01 -16.98
CA ALA A 1078 0.97 21.05 -15.52
C ALA A 1078 0.80 19.67 -14.84
N HIS A 1079 0.14 18.71 -15.49
CA HIS A 1079 -0.01 17.34 -15.03
C HIS A 1079 1.31 16.52 -15.04
N LEU A 1080 2.36 17.02 -15.70
CA LEU A 1080 3.71 16.46 -15.73
C LEU A 1080 4.62 17.00 -14.63
N ARG A 1081 4.24 18.12 -13.97
CA ARG A 1081 5.06 18.79 -12.96
C ARG A 1081 5.44 17.82 -11.81
N GLY A 1082 6.72 17.82 -11.42
CA GLY A 1082 7.29 16.98 -10.36
C GLY A 1082 7.48 15.50 -10.71
N ARG A 1083 7.44 15.12 -12.00
CA ARG A 1083 7.56 13.71 -12.45
C ARG A 1083 8.83 13.43 -13.25
N THR A 1084 9.42 14.44 -13.87
CA THR A 1084 10.51 14.29 -14.85
C THR A 1084 11.80 13.80 -14.20
N ALA A 1085 12.16 14.32 -13.02
CA ALA A 1085 13.37 13.91 -12.32
C ALA A 1085 13.35 12.44 -11.89
N VAL A 1086 12.20 11.97 -11.41
CA VAL A 1086 11.99 10.55 -11.05
C VAL A 1086 12.04 9.69 -12.32
N ALA A 1087 11.33 10.07 -13.39
CA ALA A 1087 11.35 9.32 -14.64
C ALA A 1087 12.75 9.21 -15.28
N ASN A 1088 13.53 10.28 -15.23
CA ASN A 1088 14.92 10.35 -15.69
C ASN A 1088 15.86 9.47 -14.84
N ALA A 1089 15.72 9.50 -13.51
CA ALA A 1089 16.44 8.62 -12.59
C ALA A 1089 16.09 7.13 -12.80
N GLN A 1090 14.81 6.81 -13.06
CA GLN A 1090 14.38 5.45 -13.41
C GLN A 1090 14.96 5.00 -14.75
N ALA A 1091 15.00 5.87 -15.76
CA ALA A 1091 15.65 5.56 -17.05
C ALA A 1091 17.16 5.29 -16.90
N ALA A 1092 17.86 6.06 -16.06
CA ALA A 1092 19.26 5.80 -15.71
C ALA A 1092 19.44 4.43 -15.03
N TYR A 1093 18.55 4.04 -14.12
CA TYR A 1093 18.62 2.74 -13.44
C TYR A 1093 18.30 1.55 -14.36
N LEU A 1094 17.43 1.70 -15.36
CA LEU A 1094 17.21 0.68 -16.38
C LEU A 1094 18.47 0.45 -17.21
N TYR A 1095 19.08 1.53 -17.70
CA TYR A 1095 20.34 1.44 -18.46
C TYR A 1095 21.48 0.87 -17.60
N TYR A 1096 21.53 1.17 -16.29
CA TYR A 1096 22.44 0.50 -15.36
C TYR A 1096 22.25 -1.03 -15.38
N LEU A 1097 21.02 -1.52 -15.18
CA LEU A 1097 20.72 -2.96 -15.15
C LEU A 1097 21.00 -3.64 -16.51
N GLU A 1098 20.69 -2.97 -17.62
CA GLU A 1098 21.00 -3.41 -18.98
C GLU A 1098 22.52 -3.49 -19.20
N ARG A 1099 23.26 -2.45 -18.83
CA ARG A 1099 24.70 -2.35 -19.11
C ARG A 1099 25.52 -3.35 -18.29
N ILE A 1100 25.11 -3.66 -17.06
CA ILE A 1100 25.75 -4.70 -16.24
C ILE A 1100 25.33 -6.14 -16.61
N SER A 1101 24.36 -6.33 -17.51
CA SER A 1101 24.03 -7.66 -18.04
C SER A 1101 24.83 -8.04 -19.29
N HIS A 1102 25.76 -7.18 -19.73
CA HIS A 1102 26.62 -7.43 -20.90
C HIS A 1102 27.82 -8.32 -20.53
N ASP A 1103 28.28 -9.15 -21.48
CA ASP A 1103 29.39 -10.10 -21.26
C ASP A 1103 30.71 -9.43 -20.84
N ASP A 1104 31.03 -8.24 -21.36
CA ASP A 1104 32.25 -7.51 -21.00
C ASP A 1104 32.23 -7.00 -19.55
N TRP A 1105 31.05 -6.72 -19.00
CA TRP A 1105 30.87 -6.46 -17.57
C TRP A 1105 30.98 -7.75 -16.75
N ILE A 1106 30.34 -8.82 -17.19
CA ILE A 1106 30.35 -10.12 -16.50
C ILE A 1106 31.79 -10.65 -16.36
N GLU A 1107 32.63 -10.46 -17.38
CA GLU A 1107 34.07 -10.74 -17.32
C GLU A 1107 34.82 -9.92 -16.26
N LEU A 1108 34.52 -8.62 -16.14
CA LEU A 1108 35.12 -7.76 -15.12
C LEU A 1108 34.63 -8.14 -13.71
N GLN A 1109 33.34 -8.47 -13.56
CA GLN A 1109 32.76 -8.92 -12.30
C GLN A 1109 33.39 -10.23 -11.81
N GLN A 1110 33.65 -11.19 -12.70
CA GLN A 1110 34.42 -12.41 -12.39
C GLN A 1110 35.86 -12.12 -11.96
N LYS A 1111 36.44 -11.01 -12.43
CA LYS A 1111 37.78 -10.52 -12.03
C LYS A 1111 37.74 -9.62 -10.77
N GLY A 1112 36.56 -9.48 -10.13
CA GLY A 1112 36.37 -8.78 -8.86
C GLY A 1112 35.77 -7.37 -8.95
N ALA A 1113 35.31 -6.91 -10.12
CA ALA A 1113 34.73 -5.58 -10.25
C ALA A 1113 33.48 -5.39 -9.37
N ALA A 1114 33.43 -4.27 -8.64
CA ALA A 1114 32.22 -3.79 -7.99
C ALA A 1114 31.44 -2.86 -8.94
N VAL A 1115 30.11 -2.93 -8.89
CA VAL A 1115 29.23 -2.06 -9.69
C VAL A 1115 29.39 -0.58 -9.33
N GLN A 1116 29.38 0.30 -10.35
CA GLN A 1116 29.22 1.74 -10.13
C GLN A 1116 27.76 2.04 -9.78
N ARG A 1117 27.44 2.02 -8.48
CA ARG A 1117 26.09 2.25 -7.97
C ARG A 1117 25.59 3.65 -8.33
N LEU A 1118 24.34 3.75 -8.76
CA LEU A 1118 23.65 5.03 -8.89
C LEU A 1118 23.39 5.63 -7.50
N LEU A 1119 23.73 6.91 -7.34
CA LEU A 1119 23.58 7.66 -6.11
C LEU A 1119 22.62 8.82 -6.34
N TRP A 1120 21.49 8.83 -5.65
CA TRP A 1120 20.49 9.90 -5.77
C TRP A 1120 20.95 11.12 -4.95
N ALA A 1121 21.31 12.18 -5.66
CA ALA A 1121 21.83 13.42 -5.10
C ALA A 1121 20.79 14.54 -5.22
N SER A 1122 20.86 15.53 -4.31
CA SER A 1122 19.88 16.62 -4.25
C SER A 1122 18.45 16.09 -4.12
N THR A 1123 18.24 15.20 -3.15
CA THR A 1123 16.95 14.53 -2.89
C THR A 1123 16.06 15.28 -1.89
N SER A 1124 16.48 16.47 -1.45
CA SER A 1124 15.60 17.39 -0.72
C SER A 1124 14.63 18.09 -1.67
N THR A 1125 13.33 18.07 -1.35
CA THR A 1125 12.29 18.74 -2.14
C THR A 1125 12.48 20.27 -2.22
N LYS A 1126 11.97 20.88 -3.30
CA LYS A 1126 12.10 22.33 -3.60
C LYS A 1126 10.74 23.03 -3.82
N ASN A 1127 9.70 22.28 -4.16
CA ASN A 1127 8.33 22.76 -4.30
C ASN A 1127 7.54 22.33 -3.05
N PRO A 1128 6.96 23.25 -2.24
CA PRO A 1128 6.27 22.90 -0.99
C PRO A 1128 4.96 22.11 -1.21
N ASN A 1129 4.51 21.93 -2.45
CA ASN A 1129 3.36 21.08 -2.79
C ASN A 1129 3.75 19.61 -3.00
N TYR A 1130 5.03 19.27 -2.94
CA TYR A 1130 5.53 17.90 -3.01
C TYR A 1130 5.98 17.45 -1.62
N ALA A 1131 5.85 16.15 -1.31
CA ALA A 1131 6.40 15.58 -0.08
C ALA A 1131 7.90 15.86 0.04
N ASP A 1132 8.37 16.18 1.24
CA ASP A 1132 9.77 16.37 1.59
C ASP A 1132 10.60 15.08 1.47
N THR A 1133 9.98 13.92 1.72
CA THR A 1133 10.55 12.58 1.51
C THR A 1133 10.59 12.09 0.05
N ARG A 1134 9.95 12.81 -0.89
CA ARG A 1134 9.60 12.34 -2.26
C ARG A 1134 10.72 11.59 -2.98
N TYR A 1135 11.91 12.18 -3.05
CA TYR A 1135 13.02 11.64 -3.85
C TYR A 1135 13.84 10.57 -3.11
N ILE A 1136 13.42 10.18 -1.91
CA ILE A 1136 13.81 8.90 -1.30
C ILE A 1136 12.71 7.88 -1.59
N ASP A 1137 11.48 8.14 -1.13
CA ASP A 1137 10.32 7.25 -1.28
C ASP A 1137 10.16 6.67 -2.70
N MET A 1138 10.38 7.47 -3.75
CA MET A 1138 10.18 7.07 -5.15
C MET A 1138 11.40 6.41 -5.83
N LEU A 1139 12.58 6.40 -5.19
CA LEU A 1139 13.84 5.97 -5.81
C LEU A 1139 14.57 4.84 -5.05
N ILE A 1140 13.88 4.11 -4.17
CA ILE A 1140 14.46 2.96 -3.45
C ILE A 1140 14.57 1.76 -4.40
N GLY A 1141 15.78 1.22 -4.54
CA GLY A 1141 16.08 0.01 -5.33
C GLY A 1141 17.45 -0.59 -5.00
N ALA A 1142 17.70 -1.81 -5.47
CA ALA A 1142 18.93 -2.54 -5.18
C ALA A 1142 20.16 -1.90 -5.84
N ASP A 1143 21.32 -2.03 -5.21
CA ASP A 1143 22.61 -1.47 -5.65
C ASP A 1143 22.57 0.04 -5.91
N THR A 1144 21.83 0.78 -5.08
CA THR A 1144 21.79 2.24 -5.12
C THR A 1144 22.23 2.89 -3.81
N VAL A 1145 22.50 4.19 -3.88
CA VAL A 1145 22.79 5.04 -2.73
C VAL A 1145 21.82 6.23 -2.78
N ASN A 1146 21.44 6.78 -1.62
CA ASN A 1146 20.74 8.06 -1.55
C ASN A 1146 21.51 8.99 -0.62
N THR A 1147 21.83 10.20 -1.08
CA THR A 1147 22.64 11.18 -0.34
C THR A 1147 21.74 12.30 0.13
N VAL A 1148 21.42 12.25 1.42
CA VAL A 1148 20.25 12.91 2.02
C VAL A 1148 20.69 14.08 2.90
N PRO A 1149 20.20 15.31 2.67
CA PRO A 1149 20.46 16.45 3.54
C PRO A 1149 19.81 16.31 4.93
N PRO A 1150 20.36 16.94 5.99
CA PRO A 1150 19.90 16.77 7.38
C PRO A 1150 18.39 16.91 7.62
N GLU A 1151 17.76 17.89 6.98
CA GLU A 1151 16.31 18.15 7.09
C GLU A 1151 15.48 17.00 6.50
N THR A 1152 15.83 16.55 5.29
CA THR A 1152 15.19 15.41 4.61
C THR A 1152 15.50 14.07 5.29
N TYR A 1153 16.66 13.95 5.93
CA TYR A 1153 17.03 12.78 6.72
C TYR A 1153 16.13 12.64 7.95
N ALA A 1154 15.89 13.75 8.65
CA ALA A 1154 14.96 13.79 9.78
C ALA A 1154 13.51 13.47 9.36
N ALA A 1155 13.02 14.09 8.27
CA ALA A 1155 11.68 13.81 7.72
C ALA A 1155 11.52 12.33 7.33
N PHE A 1156 12.50 11.74 6.64
CA PHE A 1156 12.42 10.33 6.25
C PHE A 1156 12.52 9.37 7.46
N LYS A 1157 13.36 9.69 8.46
CA LYS A 1157 13.41 8.91 9.71
C LYS A 1157 12.07 8.95 10.46
N ASP A 1158 11.34 10.05 10.40
CA ASP A 1158 10.04 10.25 11.03
C ASP A 1158 8.89 9.55 10.26
N HIS A 1159 8.70 9.86 8.97
CA HIS A 1159 7.51 9.46 8.19
C HIS A 1159 7.80 8.98 6.75
N GLY A 1160 9.05 8.63 6.44
CA GLY A 1160 9.48 8.10 5.13
C GLY A 1160 8.86 6.76 4.75
N ARG A 1161 8.64 6.52 3.44
CA ARG A 1161 7.88 5.37 2.93
C ARG A 1161 8.80 4.30 2.33
N VAL A 1162 9.22 3.38 3.18
CA VAL A 1162 10.15 2.28 2.84
C VAL A 1162 9.46 1.21 1.97
N SER A 1163 9.61 1.28 0.65
CA SER A 1163 9.30 0.16 -0.27
C SER A 1163 10.15 0.27 -1.53
N ALA A 1164 10.49 -0.85 -2.18
CA ALA A 1164 11.17 -0.83 -3.47
C ALA A 1164 10.27 -0.14 -4.52
N THR A 1165 10.74 0.96 -5.12
CA THR A 1165 9.95 1.84 -5.99
C THR A 1165 10.61 2.13 -7.31
N LEU A 1166 11.94 2.04 -7.40
CA LEU A 1166 12.73 2.40 -8.56
C LEU A 1166 12.37 1.61 -9.83
N LEU A 1167 11.90 0.36 -9.70
CA LEU A 1167 11.40 -0.48 -10.81
C LEU A 1167 9.87 -0.47 -10.99
N LYS A 1168 9.12 0.35 -10.24
CA LYS A 1168 7.66 0.49 -10.44
C LYS A 1168 7.38 1.53 -11.53
N ASN A 1169 6.38 1.27 -12.38
CA ASN A 1169 5.88 2.23 -13.40
C ASN A 1169 6.89 2.62 -14.50
N ILE A 1170 7.79 1.70 -14.87
CA ILE A 1170 8.81 1.94 -15.91
C ILE A 1170 8.22 2.44 -17.24
N GLU A 1171 7.13 1.84 -17.73
CA GLU A 1171 6.43 2.30 -18.95
C GLU A 1171 5.93 3.76 -18.80
N GLN A 1172 5.43 4.11 -17.60
CA GLN A 1172 4.98 5.47 -17.30
C GLN A 1172 6.14 6.46 -17.19
N ALA A 1173 7.32 6.03 -16.72
CA ALA A 1173 8.53 6.85 -16.75
C ALA A 1173 8.95 7.16 -18.18
N GLN A 1174 9.05 6.14 -19.04
CA GLN A 1174 9.36 6.30 -20.47
C GLN A 1174 8.29 7.12 -21.22
N GLN A 1175 7.02 7.05 -20.82
CA GLN A 1175 5.97 7.91 -21.38
C GLN A 1175 6.03 9.33 -20.83
N THR A 1176 6.42 9.52 -19.56
CA THR A 1176 6.61 10.86 -18.97
C THR A 1176 7.72 11.63 -19.67
N LEU A 1177 8.85 10.98 -19.97
CA LEU A 1177 9.95 11.60 -20.72
C LEU A 1177 9.50 12.03 -22.13
N ARG A 1178 8.82 11.14 -22.87
CA ARG A 1178 8.23 11.49 -24.18
C ARG A 1178 7.21 12.62 -24.09
N ASN A 1179 6.34 12.63 -23.07
CA ASN A 1179 5.39 13.72 -22.86
C ASN A 1179 6.05 15.09 -22.57
N ILE A 1180 7.30 15.12 -22.08
CA ILE A 1180 8.08 16.37 -21.91
C ILE A 1180 8.64 16.84 -23.26
N GLU A 1181 9.10 15.92 -24.11
CA GLU A 1181 9.52 16.21 -25.48
C GLU A 1181 8.33 16.68 -26.35
N ASP A 1182 7.17 16.00 -26.24
CA ASP A 1182 5.91 16.38 -26.90
C ASP A 1182 5.39 17.76 -26.44
N ALA A 1183 5.69 18.17 -25.20
CA ALA A 1183 5.42 19.51 -24.67
C ALA A 1183 6.39 20.58 -25.22
N GLY A 1184 7.34 20.21 -26.08
CA GLY A 1184 8.32 21.11 -26.70
C GLY A 1184 9.55 21.41 -25.82
N ILE A 1185 9.80 20.62 -24.77
CA ILE A 1185 10.92 20.83 -23.84
C ILE A 1185 12.07 19.87 -24.17
N ASP A 1186 13.17 20.41 -24.69
CA ASP A 1186 14.43 19.69 -24.88
C ASP A 1186 15.07 19.38 -23.51
N LEU A 1187 14.80 18.18 -22.99
CA LEU A 1187 15.33 17.73 -21.70
C LEU A 1187 16.86 17.69 -21.68
N ASP A 1188 17.50 17.35 -22.80
CA ASP A 1188 18.94 17.18 -22.90
C ASP A 1188 19.68 18.52 -22.93
N ALA A 1189 19.08 19.56 -23.52
CA ALA A 1189 19.52 20.95 -23.37
C ALA A 1189 19.34 21.46 -21.93
N VAL A 1190 18.20 21.19 -21.28
CA VAL A 1190 17.94 21.61 -19.89
C VAL A 1190 18.94 20.95 -18.92
N THR A 1191 19.19 19.65 -19.04
CA THR A 1191 20.15 18.93 -18.17
C THR A 1191 21.58 19.34 -18.44
N ARG A 1192 21.94 19.66 -19.69
CA ARG A 1192 23.25 20.23 -20.04
C ARG A 1192 23.44 21.61 -19.41
N GLN A 1193 22.42 22.47 -19.42
CA GLN A 1193 22.47 23.77 -18.75
C GLN A 1193 22.59 23.60 -17.22
N LEU A 1194 21.80 22.71 -16.61
CA LEU A 1194 21.90 22.38 -15.18
C LEU A 1194 23.29 21.88 -14.76
N THR A 1195 24.02 21.24 -15.67
CA THR A 1195 25.42 20.83 -15.44
C THR A 1195 26.34 22.04 -15.34
N LEU A 1196 26.25 22.96 -16.31
CA LEU A 1196 27.04 24.20 -16.34
C LEU A 1196 26.71 25.10 -15.14
N ASP A 1197 25.42 25.30 -14.84
CA ASP A 1197 24.94 26.08 -13.70
C ASP A 1197 25.37 25.45 -12.37
N GLY A 1198 25.44 24.11 -12.31
CA GLY A 1198 25.93 23.34 -11.17
C GLY A 1198 27.42 23.59 -10.89
N ILE A 1199 28.26 23.55 -11.93
CA ILE A 1199 29.69 23.87 -11.84
C ILE A 1199 29.86 25.32 -11.40
N ALA A 1200 29.21 26.26 -12.09
CA ALA A 1200 29.28 27.69 -11.76
C ALA A 1200 28.69 28.03 -10.37
N GLN A 1201 27.82 27.19 -9.79
CA GLN A 1201 27.40 27.31 -8.39
C GLN A 1201 28.48 26.83 -7.42
N PHE A 1202 29.18 25.73 -7.74
CA PHE A 1202 30.24 25.18 -6.90
C PHE A 1202 31.51 26.05 -6.94
N GLU A 1203 31.89 26.60 -8.10
CA GLU A 1203 32.97 27.58 -8.23
C GLU A 1203 32.73 28.84 -7.37
N ARG A 1204 31.49 29.38 -7.39
CA ARG A 1204 31.11 30.52 -6.54
C ARG A 1204 31.18 30.17 -5.06
N ALA A 1205 30.61 29.04 -4.65
CA ALA A 1205 30.67 28.59 -3.26
C ALA A 1205 32.11 28.36 -2.78
N PHE A 1206 33.00 27.85 -3.64
CA PHE A 1206 34.43 27.70 -3.36
C PHE A 1206 35.14 29.07 -3.26
N THR A 1207 34.84 30.00 -4.15
CA THR A 1207 35.37 31.38 -4.09
C THR A 1207 34.94 32.10 -2.81
N GLU A 1208 33.66 32.01 -2.44
CA GLU A 1208 33.12 32.56 -1.19
C GLU A 1208 33.74 31.92 0.06
N LEU A 1209 34.00 30.61 0.03
CA LEU A 1209 34.71 29.88 1.08
C LEU A 1209 36.17 30.36 1.24
N LEU A 1210 36.90 30.52 0.13
CA LEU A 1210 38.27 31.05 0.17
C LEU A 1210 38.31 32.51 0.64
N GLN A 1211 37.33 33.34 0.28
CA GLN A 1211 37.20 34.69 0.84
C GLN A 1211 36.90 34.66 2.35
N THR A 1212 35.94 33.83 2.79
CA THR A 1212 35.60 33.65 4.21
C THR A 1212 36.84 33.24 5.02
N LEU A 1213 37.65 32.31 4.49
CA LEU A 1213 38.90 31.89 5.10
C LEU A 1213 39.96 33.01 5.06
N THR A 1214 40.05 33.79 3.98
CA THR A 1214 40.93 34.96 3.91
C THR A 1214 40.60 35.98 4.99
N ASP A 1215 39.32 36.27 5.21
CA ASP A 1215 38.85 37.22 6.23
C ASP A 1215 39.06 36.68 7.65
N LYS A 1216 38.85 35.37 7.88
CA LYS A 1216 39.20 34.69 9.14
C LYS A 1216 40.71 34.68 9.38
N ILE A 1217 41.54 34.47 8.36
CA ILE A 1217 43.01 34.53 8.47
C ILE A 1217 43.47 35.95 8.82
N GLN A 1218 42.89 36.99 8.22
CA GLN A 1218 43.21 38.38 8.55
C GLN A 1218 42.83 38.76 9.99
N THR A 1219 41.73 38.20 10.51
CA THR A 1219 41.24 38.50 11.87
C THR A 1219 41.86 37.62 12.97
N LEU A 1220 42.31 36.40 12.64
CA LEU A 1220 42.98 35.49 13.59
C LEU A 1220 44.51 35.61 13.58
N LYS A 1221 45.13 36.19 12.53
CA LYS A 1221 46.59 36.46 12.54
C LYS A 1221 46.93 37.45 13.67
N PRO A 1222 47.79 37.07 14.64
CA PRO A 1222 48.20 37.99 15.69
C PRO A 1222 48.94 39.18 15.08
N HIS A 1223 48.58 40.40 15.51
CA HIS A 1223 49.23 41.63 15.05
C HIS A 1223 50.68 41.70 15.56
N ALA A 1224 51.62 41.22 14.74
CA ALA A 1224 53.05 41.29 14.97
C ALA A 1224 53.60 42.72 14.76
N ASN A 1225 53.01 43.73 15.44
CA ASN A 1225 53.47 45.12 15.39
C ASN A 1225 52.95 46.01 16.55
N ASP A 1226 52.87 45.47 17.77
CA ASP A 1226 52.58 46.28 18.98
C ASP A 1226 53.55 45.99 20.15
N ILE A 1227 54.84 45.78 19.82
CA ILE A 1227 55.95 45.63 20.77
C ILE A 1227 57.08 46.65 20.46
N THR A 1228 56.72 47.91 20.22
CA THR A 1228 57.64 49.06 20.34
C THR A 1228 56.86 50.32 20.77
N GLY A 1229 56.56 50.42 22.07
CA GLY A 1229 55.86 51.57 22.66
C GLY A 1229 56.25 51.75 24.13
N GLU A 1230 57.24 52.61 24.39
CA GLU A 1230 57.75 52.84 25.75
C GLU A 1230 56.85 53.78 26.57
N ASN A 1231 56.59 53.38 27.82
CA ASN A 1231 56.50 54.20 29.04
C ASN A 1231 55.57 55.44 29.13
N HIS A 1232 54.87 55.46 30.28
CA HIS A 1232 54.53 56.60 31.16
C HIS A 1232 53.17 57.31 31.09
N VAL A 1233 52.62 57.44 32.32
CA VAL A 1233 51.45 58.18 32.83
C VAL A 1233 50.10 57.53 32.56
#